data_AF-A0A2U2JE32-F1
#
_entry.id   AF-A0A2U2JE32-F1
#
_cell.length_a   1.000
_cell.length_b   1.000
_cell.length_c   1.000
_cell.angle_alpha   90.00
_cell.angle_beta   90.00
_cell.angle_gamma   90.00
#
_symmetry.space_group_name_H-M   'P 1'
#
loop_
_entity.id
_entity.type
_entity.pdbx_description
1 polymer ?
#
loop_
_entity_poly.entity_id
_entity_poly.type
_entity_poly.pdbx_seq_one_letter_code
_entity_poly.pdbx_strand_id
1 'polypeptide(L)'
;MNEPIFNMKKKILYFFVVFTLVFELSATKNRSLSFINTEEAILFSGNNNLFKLISTNLPTIQAVKSGSWQNIATWSTGIIPTENDDVVIPEGITVDLVGTAKAKTITVRGSLKGLKAQKNDASIDLETEMILVMGANAHFEIGTKNQPYIADGKCKITLIGTNKESLGTMGDNFIGAMNGGKIEFHGKEKISWTHLGANATVGSNSITLSEPVDWEIGDEIVIVSSRTDWNEAEKRIINSISADNLKITFNETLKFPHFSKTKTYTRTTDGKSWTADLRAEVGLLSHNIKIQGAENSEQTGFGGHIMAMPNSTLIGSSVELYRMGQKAKLGKYPWHWHLLHDFGTGQYFKNSSIHKSFNRAITIHGTSYTTIDNNFFYDHIGHGVFLEDGSERYNVIKNNVALGTRKPKKGEEVTPSDNQLNEVQNRTPATYWITNPNNTFQNNVAAGTEGTGYWFAFPQKPMGDSAKDSRFNGIEPYKEPLGLFKGNKAHSCVSGVDVFDQLTSDHKILSNRGWQNKEEHLFEDCTWYSNKLGLYSGLGNSVGNRFEYTSNLVFFNNIVIDNTTAIQFASFSQIKESVIVADSETGILQGNTRLYRMYDGPGQIKNCHFVGWNTGTRTFISSGGAATKNTNHRLSGITTDNNKIPHVILPNYDIPIKNDDTRPQNPSHPRNWITVLLDEDGSLTGKANSSIVSNHPFMLVGDETKPSNWIRAYVSPHKFASSVLRFPSLTTAQIPNLSCRRIKDKTPIASAYHIYGFKTFIQFPFIVNEGFQYTYTFESLPTTKSINIAMENARVGDNYVLKFSDFGKLGGLNLTFSSKNLNESNSLTDLNSNDSSSFYREPNGDLFIKIVATQMNQTINMTWTNNYSVPMLDTDNDLVSDRSEITNGTNPFSDDGTLNTETFITTSDEVNLFPNPVNDLLNFSGTFFDSDTSIQIFNLLGKVVLTKELKINKFINTSNLPSGFYIVVMNNRSKSIAKKILVK
;
A
#
# COMPACT_ATOMS: atom_id res chain seq x y z
N MET A 1 -14.72 -23.46 55.24
CA MET A 1 -14.43 -24.72 55.95
C MET A 1 -12.99 -25.09 55.68
N ASN A 2 -12.29 -25.54 56.72
CA ASN A 2 -11.05 -26.35 56.78
C ASN A 2 -9.94 -26.19 55.71
N GLU A 3 -8.80 -25.73 56.19
CA GLU A 3 -7.43 -25.99 55.69
C GLU A 3 -7.00 -27.45 56.04
N PRO A 4 -5.88 -28.02 55.50
CA PRO A 4 -4.51 -27.78 56.00
C PRO A 4 -3.48 -27.52 54.87
N ILE A 5 -2.39 -26.75 55.02
CA ILE A 5 -1.22 -26.75 55.97
C ILE A 5 -0.15 -27.83 55.69
N PHE A 6 1.02 -27.38 55.23
CA PHE A 6 2.36 -27.66 55.81
C PHE A 6 3.35 -26.58 55.27
N ASN A 7 3.97 -25.68 56.06
CA ASN A 7 5.08 -25.83 57.01
C ASN A 7 6.37 -26.43 56.41
N MET A 8 7.61 -25.95 56.68
CA MET A 8 8.17 -24.76 57.39
C MET A 8 9.69 -24.72 57.02
N LYS A 9 10.43 -23.61 56.81
CA LYS A 9 10.90 -22.57 57.77
C LYS A 9 11.61 -21.39 57.05
N LYS A 10 11.55 -20.20 57.67
CA LYS A 10 12.35 -18.99 57.38
C LYS A 10 13.58 -18.88 58.30
N LYS A 11 14.52 -17.97 57.99
CA LYS A 11 15.08 -16.84 58.83
C LYS A 11 16.47 -16.42 58.28
N ILE A 12 16.97 -15.18 58.39
CA ILE A 12 16.58 -13.90 59.05
C ILE A 12 17.15 -12.74 58.15
N LEU A 13 16.44 -11.63 57.83
CA LEU A 13 16.30 -10.33 58.56
C LEU A 13 17.66 -9.62 58.82
N TYR A 14 17.85 -8.29 58.71
CA TYR A 14 17.01 -7.06 58.63
C TYR A 14 17.83 -5.95 57.86
N PHE A 15 17.53 -4.63 57.72
CA PHE A 15 16.49 -3.66 58.14
C PHE A 15 16.41 -2.49 57.07
N PHE A 16 15.23 -1.90 56.88
CA PHE A 16 14.75 -0.57 56.33
C PHE A 16 15.73 0.44 55.63
N VAL A 17 15.38 1.28 54.61
CA VAL A 17 14.15 2.06 54.23
C VAL A 17 14.00 3.39 55.04
N VAL A 18 13.88 4.59 54.44
CA VAL A 18 12.66 5.32 53.97
C VAL A 18 13.01 6.46 52.97
N PHE A 19 12.02 6.86 52.15
CA PHE A 19 12.00 7.96 51.15
C PHE A 19 12.14 9.41 51.69
N THR A 20 12.55 10.33 50.79
CA THR A 20 11.92 11.66 50.64
C THR A 20 11.97 12.14 49.17
N LEU A 21 11.02 13.00 48.76
CA LEU A 21 10.84 13.48 47.38
C LEU A 21 10.01 14.78 47.40
N VAL A 22 10.45 15.87 46.74
CA VAL A 22 9.61 17.03 46.32
C VAL A 22 10.36 17.97 45.33
N PHE A 23 9.58 18.77 44.60
CA PHE A 23 9.88 19.77 43.55
C PHE A 23 10.65 21.03 44.07
N GLU A 24 11.10 22.07 43.32
CA GLU A 24 10.98 22.47 41.88
C GLU A 24 12.03 23.55 41.44
N LEU A 25 11.98 23.94 40.14
CA LEU A 25 12.26 25.28 39.54
C LEU A 25 13.69 25.89 39.36
N SER A 26 14.09 25.97 38.07
CA SER A 26 14.50 27.19 37.31
C SER A 26 15.98 27.62 37.09
N ALA A 27 16.25 28.10 35.87
CA ALA A 27 17.27 29.09 35.41
C ALA A 27 18.79 28.78 35.53
N THR A 28 19.73 29.24 34.66
CA THR A 28 19.72 29.85 33.31
C THR A 28 21.12 29.82 32.62
N LYS A 29 21.15 29.86 31.27
CA LYS A 29 22.16 30.50 30.37
C LYS A 29 23.67 30.10 30.36
N ASN A 30 24.11 29.68 29.17
CA ASN A 30 25.27 30.12 28.36
C ASN A 30 26.61 30.52 29.04
N ARG A 31 27.69 29.79 28.68
CA ARG A 31 28.84 30.22 27.81
C ARG A 31 29.88 29.07 27.76
N SER A 32 30.15 28.44 26.61
CA SER A 32 31.10 28.86 25.55
C SER A 32 32.56 29.04 26.01
N LEU A 33 33.46 28.13 25.58
CA LEU A 33 34.72 28.47 24.91
C LEU A 33 35.40 27.20 24.32
N SER A 34 36.20 27.40 23.27
CA SER A 34 37.13 26.43 22.67
C SER A 34 38.39 26.26 23.54
N PHE A 35 39.21 25.21 23.42
CA PHE A 35 40.15 25.02 22.31
C PHE A 35 40.94 23.69 22.36
N ILE A 36 41.37 23.25 21.17
CA ILE A 36 42.64 22.52 20.84
C ILE A 36 42.79 21.04 21.27
N ASN A 37 43.27 20.24 20.33
CA ASN A 37 43.75 18.87 20.50
C ASN A 37 45.20 18.84 20.99
N THR A 38 45.56 17.83 21.77
CA THR A 38 46.88 17.19 21.71
C THR A 38 46.71 15.68 21.86
N GLU A 39 47.41 14.89 21.04
CA GLU A 39 47.55 13.46 21.23
C GLU A 39 48.50 13.18 22.40
N GLU A 40 48.28 12.10 23.15
CA GLU A 40 49.37 11.46 23.89
C GLU A 40 49.11 9.96 24.04
N ALA A 41 50.07 9.14 23.59
CA ALA A 41 49.95 7.69 23.59
C ALA A 41 50.56 7.10 24.87
N ILE A 42 49.74 6.45 25.70
CA ILE A 42 50.19 5.86 26.96
C ILE A 42 50.46 4.36 26.77
N LEU A 43 51.74 4.03 26.68
CA LEU A 43 52.25 2.67 26.92
C LEU A 43 52.16 2.35 28.42
N PHE A 44 51.57 1.21 28.77
CA PHE A 44 51.78 0.58 30.08
C PHE A 44 52.22 -0.87 29.92
N SER A 45 53.33 -1.21 30.56
CA SER A 45 53.92 -2.54 30.56
C SER A 45 53.56 -3.32 31.83
N GLY A 46 53.28 -4.61 31.61
CA GLY A 46 53.15 -5.72 32.55
C GLY A 46 53.09 -5.50 34.07
N ASN A 47 52.12 -6.15 34.69
CA ASN A 47 52.50 -7.14 35.69
C ASN A 47 51.59 -8.38 35.67
N ASN A 48 52.18 -9.55 35.92
CA ASN A 48 51.46 -10.82 35.92
C ASN A 48 50.87 -11.12 37.31
N ASN A 49 49.65 -11.67 37.36
CA ASN A 49 49.42 -12.83 38.23
C ASN A 49 48.23 -13.69 37.79
N LEU A 50 48.31 -14.98 38.16
CA LEU A 50 47.54 -16.06 37.57
C LEU A 50 46.03 -16.00 37.88
N PHE A 51 45.21 -15.86 36.84
CA PHE A 51 44.08 -16.77 36.67
C PHE A 51 44.38 -17.70 35.50
N LYS A 52 44.92 -18.89 35.81
CA LYS A 52 45.24 -19.93 34.83
C LYS A 52 43.98 -20.68 34.41
N LEU A 53 43.07 -19.97 33.73
CA LEU A 53 42.10 -20.61 32.85
C LEU A 53 42.90 -21.50 31.89
N ILE A 54 42.61 -22.79 31.89
CA ILE A 54 43.28 -23.74 31.02
C ILE A 54 42.77 -23.46 29.62
N SER A 55 43.57 -22.73 28.83
CA SER A 55 43.51 -22.84 27.39
C SER A 55 43.77 -24.29 27.04
N THR A 56 42.70 -25.04 26.78
CA THR A 56 42.80 -26.26 26.00
C THR A 56 43.24 -25.84 24.61
N ASN A 57 44.55 -25.81 24.39
CA ASN A 57 45.14 -25.61 23.08
C ASN A 57 44.72 -26.82 22.22
N LEU A 58 43.56 -26.68 21.57
CA LEU A 58 43.10 -27.62 20.56
C LEU A 58 44.18 -27.68 19.47
N PRO A 59 44.58 -28.89 19.02
CA PRO A 59 45.69 -29.01 18.09
C PRO A 59 45.29 -28.38 16.76
N THR A 60 45.95 -27.28 16.39
CA THR A 60 45.78 -26.67 15.08
C THR A 60 46.41 -27.60 14.03
N ILE A 61 45.59 -28.38 13.34
CA ILE A 61 46.05 -29.28 12.29
C ILE A 61 46.23 -28.47 11.01
N GLN A 62 47.41 -28.54 10.40
CA GLN A 62 47.72 -27.80 9.18
C GLN A 62 47.94 -28.77 8.03
N ALA A 63 47.43 -28.45 6.84
CA ALA A 63 47.85 -29.15 5.63
C ALA A 63 49.32 -28.81 5.34
N VAL A 64 50.18 -29.84 5.22
CA VAL A 64 51.63 -29.71 4.98
C VAL A 64 52.05 -30.05 3.54
N LYS A 65 51.13 -30.60 2.76
CA LYS A 65 51.26 -30.81 1.31
C LYS A 65 49.87 -30.82 0.67
N SER A 66 49.81 -30.69 -0.65
CA SER A 66 48.55 -30.87 -1.40
C SER A 66 48.14 -32.35 -1.50
N GLY A 67 46.84 -32.62 -1.46
CA GLY A 67 46.26 -33.97 -1.57
C GLY A 67 44.87 -34.09 -0.92
N SER A 68 44.32 -35.31 -0.90
CA SER A 68 43.00 -35.58 -0.29
C SER A 68 42.98 -35.31 1.21
N TRP A 69 41.83 -34.81 1.69
CA TRP A 69 41.48 -34.73 3.12
C TRP A 69 41.64 -36.07 3.84
N GLN A 70 41.34 -37.18 3.14
CA GLN A 70 41.38 -38.54 3.69
C GLN A 70 42.80 -39.15 3.75
N ASN A 71 43.83 -38.44 3.28
CA ASN A 71 45.21 -38.90 3.36
C ASN A 71 45.88 -38.35 4.61
N ILE A 72 46.21 -39.23 5.57
CA ILE A 72 46.90 -38.86 6.82
C ILE A 72 48.17 -38.02 6.62
N ALA A 73 48.88 -38.22 5.51
CA ALA A 73 50.12 -37.51 5.21
C ALA A 73 49.89 -36.17 4.46
N THR A 74 48.64 -35.74 4.29
CA THR A 74 48.27 -34.35 3.98
C THR A 74 48.48 -33.45 5.19
N TRP A 75 48.40 -34.00 6.41
CA TRP A 75 48.24 -33.26 7.66
C TRP A 75 49.47 -33.27 8.56
N SER A 76 49.73 -32.15 9.25
CA SER A 76 50.90 -31.93 10.12
C SER A 76 51.05 -32.92 11.28
N THR A 77 49.93 -33.50 11.72
CA THR A 77 49.84 -34.43 12.85
C THR A 77 49.85 -35.91 12.43
N GLY A 78 49.85 -36.21 11.12
CA GLY A 78 49.76 -37.60 10.63
C GLY A 78 48.42 -38.29 10.90
N ILE A 79 47.37 -37.52 11.17
CA ILE A 79 45.98 -38.00 11.36
C ILE A 79 45.02 -37.14 10.52
N ILE A 80 43.85 -37.70 10.19
CA ILE A 80 42.76 -36.96 9.54
C ILE A 80 42.08 -36.09 10.61
N PRO A 81 41.75 -34.81 10.33
CA PRO A 81 41.04 -33.96 11.28
C PRO A 81 39.66 -34.48 11.74
N THR A 82 39.29 -34.10 12.95
CA THR A 82 38.05 -34.43 13.64
C THR A 82 37.25 -33.17 14.01
N GLU A 83 36.03 -33.34 14.51
CA GLU A 83 35.17 -32.27 15.02
C GLU A 83 35.76 -31.43 16.18
N ASN A 84 36.93 -31.82 16.73
CA ASN A 84 37.63 -31.09 17.78
C ASN A 84 38.76 -30.18 17.25
N ASP A 85 39.18 -30.38 15.99
CA ASP A 85 40.41 -29.82 15.46
C ASP A 85 40.18 -28.53 14.67
N ASP A 86 40.97 -27.50 14.95
CA ASP A 86 40.96 -26.24 14.18
C ASP A 86 41.92 -26.37 12.98
N VAL A 87 41.37 -26.49 11.78
CA VAL A 87 42.10 -26.84 10.55
C VAL A 87 42.57 -25.60 9.79
N VAL A 88 43.81 -25.62 9.31
CA VAL A 88 44.35 -24.58 8.42
C VAL A 88 44.88 -25.20 7.12
N ILE A 89 44.51 -24.60 5.98
CA ILE A 89 45.06 -24.93 4.65
C ILE A 89 45.92 -23.74 4.22
N PRO A 90 47.26 -23.81 4.32
CA PRO A 90 48.17 -22.72 4.00
C PRO A 90 48.13 -22.31 2.53
N GLU A 91 48.62 -21.11 2.23
CA GLU A 91 48.78 -20.62 0.86
C GLU A 91 49.68 -21.56 0.02
N GLY A 92 49.35 -21.72 -1.26
CA GLY A 92 50.02 -22.66 -2.17
C GLY A 92 49.63 -24.14 -1.99
N ILE A 93 48.96 -24.52 -0.90
CA ILE A 93 48.51 -25.89 -0.64
C ILE A 93 47.05 -26.07 -1.10
N THR A 94 46.75 -27.22 -1.71
CA THR A 94 45.40 -27.60 -2.16
C THR A 94 44.95 -28.89 -1.49
N VAL A 95 43.83 -28.87 -0.78
CA VAL A 95 43.20 -30.06 -0.20
C VAL A 95 41.97 -30.46 -1.02
N ASP A 96 41.92 -31.72 -1.46
CA ASP A 96 40.76 -32.30 -2.12
C ASP A 96 39.78 -32.85 -1.08
N LEU A 97 38.61 -32.22 -0.98
CA LEU A 97 37.51 -32.57 -0.08
C LEU A 97 36.67 -33.71 -0.69
N VAL A 98 36.69 -34.87 -0.03
CA VAL A 98 35.96 -36.09 -0.42
C VAL A 98 35.64 -36.93 0.82
N GLY A 99 34.59 -37.75 0.73
CA GLY A 99 34.12 -38.62 1.81
C GLY A 99 33.56 -37.84 3.00
N THR A 100 33.54 -38.49 4.17
CA THR A 100 33.16 -37.85 5.43
C THR A 100 34.34 -37.05 5.98
N ALA A 101 34.16 -35.74 6.13
CA ALA A 101 35.14 -34.82 6.69
C ALA A 101 34.58 -34.15 7.93
N LYS A 102 35.40 -33.97 8.96
CA LYS A 102 35.05 -33.23 10.17
C LYS A 102 36.17 -32.28 10.55
N ALA A 103 35.81 -31.09 11.00
CA ALA A 103 36.72 -30.09 11.53
C ALA A 103 35.94 -29.20 12.50
N LYS A 104 36.53 -28.77 13.61
CA LYS A 104 35.88 -27.76 14.45
C LYS A 104 35.72 -26.45 13.67
N THR A 105 36.82 -25.94 13.12
CA THR A 105 36.83 -24.81 12.18
C THR A 105 37.76 -25.09 11.01
N ILE A 106 37.55 -24.42 9.87
CA ILE A 106 38.43 -24.52 8.70
C ILE A 106 38.84 -23.11 8.26
N THR A 107 40.13 -22.83 8.26
CA THR A 107 40.72 -21.61 7.66
C THR A 107 41.42 -21.95 6.35
N VAL A 108 40.89 -21.46 5.23
CA VAL A 108 41.44 -21.65 3.88
C VAL A 108 42.24 -20.42 3.48
N ARG A 109 43.55 -20.59 3.26
CA ARG A 109 44.46 -19.58 2.66
C ARG A 109 45.01 -20.05 1.31
N GLY A 110 45.15 -21.36 1.12
CA GLY A 110 45.35 -22.01 -0.18
C GLY A 110 44.01 -22.36 -0.83
N SER A 111 43.84 -23.61 -1.23
CA SER A 111 42.60 -24.09 -1.85
C SER A 111 41.99 -25.29 -1.12
N LEU A 112 40.68 -25.24 -0.88
CA LEU A 112 39.86 -26.40 -0.51
C LEU A 112 38.87 -26.64 -1.66
N LYS A 113 38.88 -27.83 -2.25
CA LYS A 113 38.03 -28.09 -3.43
C LYS A 113 37.41 -29.49 -3.45
N GLY A 114 36.20 -29.61 -3.95
CA GLY A 114 35.59 -30.90 -4.27
C GLY A 114 36.12 -31.45 -5.60
N LEU A 115 36.06 -32.78 -5.79
CA LEU A 115 36.37 -33.37 -7.09
C LEU A 115 35.28 -33.01 -8.11
N LYS A 116 35.69 -32.38 -9.22
CA LYS A 116 34.80 -31.82 -10.24
C LYS A 116 34.46 -32.84 -11.32
N ALA A 117 33.28 -32.72 -11.93
CA ALA A 117 32.87 -33.50 -13.10
C ALA A 117 32.98 -35.04 -12.95
N GLN A 118 33.06 -35.54 -11.72
CA GLN A 118 33.13 -36.97 -11.40
C GLN A 118 31.84 -37.41 -10.71
N LYS A 119 31.35 -38.60 -11.10
CA LYS A 119 30.12 -39.22 -10.57
C LYS A 119 30.41 -40.08 -9.34
N ASN A 120 31.34 -41.02 -9.48
CA ASN A 120 31.74 -41.94 -8.42
C ASN A 120 32.84 -41.32 -7.54
N ASP A 121 32.96 -41.81 -6.31
CA ASP A 121 34.06 -41.54 -5.36
C ASP A 121 34.34 -40.07 -5.00
N ALA A 122 33.47 -39.16 -5.45
CA ALA A 122 33.57 -37.71 -5.30
C ALA A 122 32.56 -37.12 -4.28
N SER A 123 31.80 -37.96 -3.56
CA SER A 123 30.83 -37.52 -2.55
C SER A 123 31.47 -36.73 -1.41
N ILE A 124 30.71 -35.83 -0.79
CA ILE A 124 31.20 -34.97 0.31
C ILE A 124 30.16 -34.97 1.42
N ASP A 125 30.59 -35.29 2.65
CA ASP A 125 29.81 -35.11 3.86
C ASP A 125 30.67 -34.38 4.91
N LEU A 126 30.54 -33.05 4.97
CA LEU A 126 31.34 -32.18 5.83
C LEU A 126 30.51 -31.66 7.01
N GLU A 127 31.00 -31.88 8.24
CA GLU A 127 30.48 -31.24 9.46
C GLU A 127 31.54 -30.28 10.03
N THR A 128 31.17 -29.00 10.24
CA THR A 128 32.06 -28.01 10.86
C THR A 128 31.32 -26.81 11.47
N GLU A 129 31.94 -26.11 12.43
CA GLU A 129 31.36 -24.87 12.98
C GLU A 129 31.52 -23.68 12.02
N MET A 130 32.59 -23.61 11.22
CA MET A 130 32.79 -22.52 10.25
C MET A 130 33.88 -22.81 9.20
N ILE A 131 33.73 -22.19 8.03
CA ILE A 131 34.73 -22.17 6.96
C ILE A 131 35.06 -20.71 6.63
N LEU A 132 36.32 -20.30 6.83
CA LEU A 132 36.81 -18.95 6.55
C LEU A 132 37.88 -18.96 5.45
N VAL A 133 37.54 -18.41 4.30
CA VAL A 133 38.42 -18.23 3.14
C VAL A 133 39.04 -16.84 3.19
N MET A 134 40.35 -16.74 3.45
CA MET A 134 41.05 -15.45 3.58
C MET A 134 42.33 -15.37 2.73
N GLY A 135 42.46 -14.28 1.96
CA GLY A 135 43.63 -13.98 1.13
C GLY A 135 43.32 -14.01 -0.37
N ALA A 136 44.07 -13.25 -1.17
CA ALA A 136 43.80 -13.05 -2.60
C ALA A 136 43.92 -14.33 -3.46
N ASN A 137 44.67 -15.33 -2.98
CA ASN A 137 44.82 -16.65 -3.62
C ASN A 137 43.92 -17.73 -2.97
N ALA A 138 43.11 -17.37 -1.97
CA ALA A 138 42.35 -18.33 -1.18
C ALA A 138 41.04 -18.73 -1.85
N HIS A 139 40.79 -20.03 -1.99
CA HIS A 139 39.68 -20.55 -2.80
C HIS A 139 38.95 -21.71 -2.11
N PHE A 140 37.63 -21.61 -1.97
CA PHE A 140 36.74 -22.73 -1.66
C PHE A 140 35.85 -23.03 -2.87
N GLU A 141 35.90 -24.26 -3.38
CA GLU A 141 35.44 -24.58 -4.73
C GLU A 141 34.71 -25.93 -4.79
N ILE A 142 33.38 -25.94 -4.96
CA ILE A 142 32.60 -27.18 -5.16
C ILE A 142 32.01 -27.17 -6.58
N GLY A 143 32.79 -27.70 -7.53
CA GLY A 143 32.52 -27.51 -8.96
C GLY A 143 32.91 -26.11 -9.46
N THR A 144 32.78 -25.88 -10.76
CA THR A 144 32.85 -24.54 -11.37
C THR A 144 31.82 -24.43 -12.50
N LYS A 145 31.59 -23.20 -13.00
CA LYS A 145 30.68 -22.95 -14.14
C LYS A 145 30.89 -23.89 -15.35
N ASN A 146 32.14 -24.28 -15.63
CA ASN A 146 32.49 -25.11 -16.78
C ASN A 146 32.67 -26.60 -16.42
N GLN A 147 32.77 -26.93 -15.13
CA GLN A 147 32.95 -28.29 -14.61
C GLN A 147 32.14 -28.44 -13.31
N PRO A 148 30.80 -28.56 -13.40
CA PRO A 148 29.96 -28.66 -12.23
C PRO A 148 30.23 -29.92 -11.42
N TYR A 149 29.83 -29.88 -10.16
CA TYR A 149 29.84 -31.00 -9.23
C TYR A 149 28.63 -31.90 -9.49
N ILE A 150 28.90 -33.14 -9.91
CA ILE A 150 27.89 -34.09 -10.42
C ILE A 150 27.94 -35.46 -9.71
N ALA A 151 28.51 -35.51 -8.50
CA ALA A 151 28.69 -36.76 -7.77
C ALA A 151 27.36 -37.44 -7.41
N ASP A 152 27.26 -38.74 -7.70
CA ASP A 152 26.05 -39.54 -7.49
C ASP A 152 25.80 -39.85 -5.98
N GLY A 153 26.76 -39.51 -5.10
CA GLY A 153 26.61 -39.55 -3.63
C GLY A 153 26.26 -38.22 -2.96
N LYS A 154 26.01 -37.14 -3.72
CA LYS A 154 25.73 -35.75 -3.28
C LYS A 154 26.88 -35.10 -2.47
N CYS A 155 26.82 -33.76 -2.36
CA CYS A 155 27.64 -32.95 -1.46
C CYS A 155 26.73 -32.36 -0.37
N LYS A 156 27.04 -32.63 0.89
CA LYS A 156 26.35 -32.12 2.08
C LYS A 156 27.36 -31.39 2.97
N ILE A 157 27.13 -30.11 3.23
CA ILE A 157 27.92 -29.31 4.19
C ILE A 157 26.98 -28.90 5.32
N THR A 158 27.26 -29.35 6.54
CA THR A 158 26.44 -29.09 7.73
C THR A 158 27.19 -28.19 8.70
N LEU A 159 26.61 -27.00 8.93
CA LEU A 159 27.12 -25.95 9.79
C LEU A 159 26.57 -26.16 11.22
N ILE A 160 27.42 -26.74 12.07
CA ILE A 160 27.10 -27.24 13.42
C ILE A 160 27.49 -26.28 14.55
N GLY A 161 27.97 -25.08 14.21
CA GLY A 161 28.40 -24.07 15.17
C GLY A 161 27.27 -23.59 16.06
N THR A 162 27.55 -23.47 17.35
CA THR A 162 26.64 -22.90 18.34
C THR A 162 26.80 -21.38 18.44
N ASN A 163 25.77 -20.70 18.96
CA ASN A 163 25.83 -19.27 19.22
C ASN A 163 26.75 -18.99 20.43
N LYS A 164 27.89 -18.33 20.19
CA LYS A 164 28.90 -18.00 21.21
C LYS A 164 28.97 -16.51 21.51
N GLU A 165 28.08 -15.72 20.89
CA GLU A 165 28.09 -14.25 20.87
C GLU A 165 29.45 -13.67 20.44
N SER A 166 30.04 -14.27 19.39
CA SER A 166 31.30 -13.79 18.80
C SER A 166 31.20 -12.35 18.32
N LEU A 167 32.12 -11.51 18.80
CA LEU A 167 32.23 -10.08 18.46
C LEU A 167 32.85 -9.82 17.07
N GLY A 168 33.27 -10.85 16.34
CA GLY A 168 33.80 -10.70 14.98
C GLY A 168 32.70 -10.34 13.98
N THR A 169 33.00 -9.57 12.93
CA THR A 169 32.01 -9.08 11.96
C THR A 169 31.16 -10.19 11.33
N MET A 170 31.76 -11.36 11.05
CA MET A 170 31.04 -12.54 10.56
C MET A 170 30.21 -13.24 11.66
N GLY A 171 30.56 -13.13 12.94
CA GLY A 171 29.87 -13.80 14.05
C GLY A 171 30.23 -15.29 14.13
N ASP A 172 29.23 -16.13 14.42
CA ASP A 172 29.35 -17.59 14.57
C ASP A 172 28.58 -18.33 13.46
N ASN A 173 28.92 -19.61 13.24
CA ASN A 173 28.26 -20.57 12.35
C ASN A 173 28.15 -20.14 10.87
N PHE A 174 29.27 -20.10 10.14
CA PHE A 174 29.32 -19.43 8.84
C PHE A 174 30.25 -20.06 7.79
N ILE A 175 30.00 -19.74 6.51
CA ILE A 175 30.96 -19.85 5.40
C ILE A 175 31.26 -18.43 4.90
N GLY A 176 32.52 -18.00 4.99
CA GLY A 176 32.89 -16.60 4.83
C GLY A 176 34.07 -16.38 3.90
N ALA A 177 33.98 -15.39 3.01
CA ALA A 177 35.10 -14.92 2.20
C ALA A 177 35.54 -13.52 2.67
N MET A 178 36.84 -13.32 2.86
CA MET A 178 37.43 -12.02 3.19
C MET A 178 38.83 -11.82 2.57
N ASN A 179 39.31 -10.58 2.54
CA ASN A 179 40.67 -10.21 2.12
C ASN A 179 41.06 -10.77 0.73
N GLY A 180 40.12 -10.76 -0.22
CA GLY A 180 40.35 -11.31 -1.58
C GLY A 180 39.94 -12.78 -1.76
N GLY A 181 39.46 -13.45 -0.72
CA GLY A 181 39.04 -14.85 -0.79
C GLY A 181 37.88 -15.08 -1.76
N LYS A 182 37.84 -16.28 -2.36
CA LYS A 182 36.83 -16.70 -3.33
C LYS A 182 36.08 -17.95 -2.89
N ILE A 183 34.76 -17.92 -3.01
CA ILE A 183 33.85 -19.06 -2.88
C ILE A 183 33.14 -19.26 -4.23
N GLU A 184 33.24 -20.46 -4.80
CA GLU A 184 32.51 -20.87 -6.02
C GLU A 184 31.81 -22.22 -5.81
N PHE A 185 30.50 -22.26 -6.05
CA PHE A 185 29.68 -23.47 -5.97
C PHE A 185 28.87 -23.66 -7.26
N HIS A 186 29.05 -24.79 -7.95
CA HIS A 186 28.27 -25.15 -9.14
C HIS A 186 27.86 -26.61 -9.13
N GLY A 187 26.61 -26.89 -8.77
CA GLY A 187 26.05 -28.25 -8.85
C GLY A 187 25.56 -28.61 -10.26
N LYS A 188 25.20 -29.89 -10.45
CA LYS A 188 24.36 -30.35 -11.57
C LYS A 188 23.17 -29.39 -11.76
N GLU A 189 23.08 -28.76 -12.92
CA GLU A 189 21.94 -27.93 -13.30
C GLU A 189 20.70 -28.83 -13.49
N LYS A 190 19.55 -28.36 -13.00
CA LYS A 190 18.21 -28.94 -13.14
C LYS A 190 17.23 -27.81 -13.43
N ILE A 191 16.04 -28.12 -13.96
CA ILE A 191 14.93 -27.17 -14.05
C ILE A 191 14.56 -26.71 -12.63
N SER A 192 14.78 -25.43 -12.31
CA SER A 192 14.58 -24.93 -10.94
C SER A 192 13.11 -24.81 -10.54
N TRP A 193 12.24 -24.50 -11.50
CA TRP A 193 10.78 -24.49 -11.34
C TRP A 193 10.08 -24.56 -12.70
N THR A 194 8.81 -24.96 -12.70
CA THR A 194 7.89 -24.94 -13.84
C THR A 194 6.47 -24.58 -13.34
N HIS A 195 5.43 -24.79 -14.14
CA HIS A 195 4.03 -24.61 -13.78
C HIS A 195 3.27 -25.94 -13.80
N LEU A 196 2.12 -26.02 -13.13
CA LEU A 196 1.17 -27.12 -13.30
C LEU A 196 0.62 -27.13 -14.74
N GLY A 197 0.51 -28.33 -15.32
CA GLY A 197 -0.15 -28.60 -16.61
C GLY A 197 -1.65 -28.89 -16.47
N ALA A 198 -2.11 -29.30 -15.27
CA ALA A 198 -3.52 -29.54 -14.98
C ALA A 198 -3.87 -29.14 -13.52
N ASN A 199 -5.15 -28.86 -13.24
CA ASN A 199 -5.62 -28.61 -11.88
C ASN A 199 -5.32 -29.81 -10.97
N ALA A 200 -4.81 -29.56 -9.78
CA ALA A 200 -4.62 -30.56 -8.74
C ALA A 200 -5.67 -30.37 -7.64
N THR A 201 -6.48 -31.39 -7.39
CA THR A 201 -7.57 -31.34 -6.40
C THR A 201 -7.11 -31.78 -5.02
N VAL A 202 -7.77 -31.27 -3.99
CA VAL A 202 -7.71 -31.81 -2.62
C VAL A 202 -7.92 -33.33 -2.67
N GLY A 203 -7.13 -34.08 -1.91
CA GLY A 203 -7.14 -35.54 -1.90
C GLY A 203 -6.31 -36.21 -3.00
N SER A 204 -5.82 -35.49 -4.02
CA SER A 204 -4.92 -36.08 -5.03
C SER A 204 -3.57 -36.46 -4.42
N ASN A 205 -3.00 -37.59 -4.83
CA ASN A 205 -1.61 -37.98 -4.53
C ASN A 205 -0.64 -37.73 -5.71
N SER A 206 -1.08 -36.97 -6.73
CA SER A 206 -0.24 -36.65 -7.90
C SER A 206 -0.57 -35.27 -8.51
N ILE A 207 0.41 -34.74 -9.24
CA ILE A 207 0.30 -33.52 -10.05
C ILE A 207 0.76 -33.80 -11.48
N THR A 208 0.28 -32.99 -12.43
CA THR A 208 0.78 -32.96 -13.80
C THR A 208 1.42 -31.59 -14.03
N LEU A 209 2.65 -31.57 -14.54
CA LEU A 209 3.43 -30.38 -14.88
C LEU A 209 3.14 -29.93 -16.32
N SER A 210 3.54 -28.70 -16.67
CA SER A 210 3.30 -28.16 -18.01
C SER A 210 4.40 -28.48 -19.03
N GLU A 211 5.57 -28.91 -18.57
CA GLU A 211 6.68 -29.36 -19.41
C GLU A 211 7.42 -30.52 -18.72
N PRO A 212 8.13 -31.38 -19.48
CA PRO A 212 8.93 -32.47 -18.91
C PRO A 212 10.08 -31.94 -18.03
N VAL A 213 10.26 -32.51 -16.84
CA VAL A 213 11.35 -32.12 -15.91
C VAL A 213 12.50 -33.13 -15.87
N ASP A 214 13.65 -32.72 -15.33
CA ASP A 214 14.84 -33.53 -15.08
C ASP A 214 15.06 -33.83 -13.58
N TRP A 215 13.98 -33.75 -12.81
CA TRP A 215 13.91 -34.08 -11.38
C TRP A 215 13.99 -35.60 -11.15
N GLU A 216 14.38 -36.01 -9.94
CA GLU A 216 14.68 -37.40 -9.59
C GLU A 216 13.77 -37.89 -8.44
N ILE A 217 13.57 -39.21 -8.34
CA ILE A 217 12.81 -39.79 -7.23
C ILE A 217 13.55 -39.51 -5.92
N GLY A 218 12.82 -39.00 -4.92
CA GLY A 218 13.38 -38.54 -3.65
C GLY A 218 13.76 -37.06 -3.59
N ASP A 219 13.65 -36.30 -4.69
CA ASP A 219 13.76 -34.83 -4.62
C ASP A 219 12.55 -34.21 -3.87
N GLU A 220 12.80 -33.14 -3.11
CA GLU A 220 11.77 -32.29 -2.54
C GLU A 220 11.32 -31.22 -3.55
N ILE A 221 10.00 -30.99 -3.62
CA ILE A 221 9.36 -29.95 -4.42
C ILE A 221 8.36 -29.14 -3.58
N VAL A 222 7.96 -27.96 -4.05
CA VAL A 222 6.85 -27.15 -3.50
C VAL A 222 5.86 -26.81 -4.60
N ILE A 223 4.58 -27.06 -4.36
CA ILE A 223 3.46 -26.65 -5.21
C ILE A 223 2.92 -25.33 -4.64
N VAL A 224 2.88 -24.28 -5.44
CA VAL A 224 2.61 -22.92 -4.96
C VAL A 224 1.11 -22.66 -4.71
N SER A 225 0.80 -21.83 -3.71
CA SER A 225 -0.56 -21.39 -3.37
C SER A 225 -1.21 -20.65 -4.54
N SER A 226 -2.41 -21.05 -4.95
CA SER A 226 -3.13 -20.38 -6.06
C SER A 226 -4.15 -19.33 -5.60
N ARG A 227 -4.60 -19.37 -4.34
CA ARG A 227 -5.70 -18.55 -3.79
C ARG A 227 -5.20 -17.51 -2.80
N THR A 228 -6.09 -16.68 -2.25
CA THR A 228 -5.75 -15.51 -1.41
C THR A 228 -5.18 -15.85 -0.01
N ASP A 229 -5.16 -17.12 0.40
CA ASP A 229 -4.42 -17.55 1.59
C ASP A 229 -3.02 -18.04 1.21
N TRP A 230 -2.01 -17.39 1.79
CA TRP A 230 -0.59 -17.67 1.60
C TRP A 230 -0.14 -18.99 2.24
N ASN A 231 -0.95 -19.59 3.11
CA ASN A 231 -0.66 -20.88 3.74
C ASN A 231 -0.92 -22.10 2.83
N GLU A 232 -1.48 -21.91 1.63
CA GLU A 232 -1.89 -23.00 0.74
C GLU A 232 -0.74 -23.56 -0.14
N ALA A 233 0.52 -23.23 0.15
CA ALA A 233 1.68 -23.80 -0.52
C ALA A 233 2.07 -25.16 0.11
N GLU A 234 2.35 -26.16 -0.72
CA GLU A 234 2.50 -27.56 -0.28
C GLU A 234 3.83 -28.18 -0.71
N LYS A 235 4.71 -28.45 0.26
CA LYS A 235 5.92 -29.26 0.05
C LYS A 235 5.55 -30.74 -0.17
N ARG A 236 6.20 -31.43 -1.12
CA ARG A 236 6.11 -32.89 -1.31
C ARG A 236 7.47 -33.50 -1.67
N ILE A 237 7.61 -34.81 -1.46
CA ILE A 237 8.75 -35.63 -1.91
C ILE A 237 8.28 -36.46 -3.11
N ILE A 238 9.05 -36.46 -4.19
CA ILE A 238 8.75 -37.26 -5.38
C ILE A 238 8.88 -38.75 -5.07
N ASN A 239 7.79 -39.51 -5.18
CA ASN A 239 7.79 -40.97 -5.04
C ASN A 239 7.89 -41.70 -6.39
N SER A 240 7.28 -41.16 -7.45
CA SER A 240 7.49 -41.63 -8.82
C SER A 240 7.22 -40.54 -9.86
N ILE A 241 7.84 -40.73 -11.04
CA ILE A 241 7.74 -39.87 -12.22
C ILE A 241 7.26 -40.74 -13.39
N SER A 242 6.41 -40.22 -14.27
CA SER A 242 5.99 -40.90 -15.51
C SER A 242 7.10 -40.89 -16.59
N ALA A 243 7.02 -41.80 -17.57
CA ALA A 243 8.04 -41.96 -18.61
C ALA A 243 8.16 -40.78 -19.60
N ASP A 244 7.23 -39.83 -19.56
CA ASP A 244 7.24 -38.55 -20.29
C ASP A 244 7.72 -37.37 -19.41
N ASN A 245 8.10 -37.65 -18.16
CA ASN A 245 8.46 -36.71 -17.10
C ASN A 245 7.41 -35.59 -16.80
N LEU A 246 6.15 -35.78 -17.21
CA LEU A 246 5.07 -34.79 -17.00
C LEU A 246 4.26 -35.01 -15.72
N LYS A 247 4.19 -36.23 -15.18
CA LYS A 247 3.39 -36.57 -14.00
C LYS A 247 4.26 -36.99 -12.82
N ILE A 248 4.06 -36.34 -11.68
CA ILE A 248 4.70 -36.65 -10.41
C ILE A 248 3.67 -37.24 -9.45
N THR A 249 4.03 -38.32 -8.77
CA THR A 249 3.23 -38.95 -7.70
C THR A 249 4.01 -38.90 -6.38
N PHE A 250 3.30 -38.70 -5.27
CA PHE A 250 3.85 -38.57 -3.92
C PHE A 250 2.98 -39.34 -2.91
N ASN A 251 3.51 -39.59 -1.71
CA ASN A 251 2.85 -40.46 -0.73
C ASN A 251 1.77 -39.75 0.12
N GLU A 252 1.86 -38.43 0.30
CA GLU A 252 0.90 -37.63 1.07
C GLU A 252 -0.10 -36.90 0.16
N THR A 253 -1.40 -37.13 0.32
CA THR A 253 -2.43 -36.44 -0.47
C THR A 253 -2.46 -34.93 -0.26
N LEU A 254 -2.82 -34.16 -1.29
CA LEU A 254 -2.97 -32.70 -1.23
C LEU A 254 -4.10 -32.29 -0.29
N LYS A 255 -3.85 -31.24 0.49
CA LYS A 255 -4.77 -30.60 1.43
C LYS A 255 -5.47 -29.40 0.78
N PHE A 256 -4.84 -28.76 -0.20
CA PHE A 256 -5.36 -27.60 -0.92
C PHE A 256 -5.55 -27.84 -2.43
N PRO A 257 -6.44 -27.09 -3.10
CA PRO A 257 -6.56 -27.13 -4.55
C PRO A 257 -5.54 -26.18 -5.19
N HIS A 258 -4.77 -26.69 -6.15
CA HIS A 258 -3.84 -25.88 -6.95
C HIS A 258 -4.32 -25.82 -8.39
N PHE A 259 -4.32 -24.63 -8.99
CA PHE A 259 -5.00 -24.37 -10.25
C PHE A 259 -3.99 -24.30 -11.41
N SER A 260 -4.44 -24.73 -12.59
CA SER A 260 -3.73 -24.63 -13.86
C SER A 260 -4.66 -24.04 -14.91
N LYS A 261 -4.49 -22.75 -15.19
CA LYS A 261 -5.19 -22.13 -16.32
C LYS A 261 -4.43 -20.95 -16.91
N THR A 262 -4.22 -20.99 -18.22
CA THR A 262 -4.03 -19.77 -19.03
C THR A 262 -5.40 -19.28 -19.52
N LYS A 263 -5.63 -17.96 -19.48
CA LYS A 263 -6.80 -17.32 -20.08
C LYS A 263 -6.38 -16.08 -20.87
N THR A 264 -6.74 -16.04 -22.15
CA THR A 264 -6.55 -14.88 -23.00
C THR A 264 -7.81 -14.02 -23.02
N TYR A 265 -7.63 -12.71 -22.88
CA TYR A 265 -8.67 -11.70 -22.97
C TYR A 265 -8.32 -10.76 -24.13
N THR A 266 -9.29 -10.47 -25.01
CA THR A 266 -9.06 -9.68 -26.23
C THR A 266 -10.01 -8.49 -26.26
N ARG A 267 -9.45 -7.28 -26.33
CA ARG A 267 -10.20 -6.05 -26.55
C ARG A 267 -10.69 -6.03 -28.00
N THR A 268 -12.01 -5.98 -28.18
CA THR A 268 -12.67 -6.10 -29.48
C THR A 268 -12.48 -4.90 -30.41
N THR A 269 -12.10 -3.73 -29.87
CA THR A 269 -11.97 -2.47 -30.63
C THR A 269 -10.69 -2.38 -31.46
N ASP A 270 -9.63 -3.10 -31.07
CA ASP A 270 -8.30 -3.06 -31.72
C ASP A 270 -7.63 -4.44 -31.82
N GLY A 271 -8.26 -5.50 -31.30
CA GLY A 271 -7.70 -6.86 -31.29
C GLY A 271 -6.61 -7.09 -30.24
N LYS A 272 -6.29 -6.08 -29.42
CA LYS A 272 -5.24 -6.19 -28.40
C LYS A 272 -5.60 -7.28 -27.39
N SER A 273 -4.64 -8.16 -27.11
CA SER A 273 -4.87 -9.35 -26.30
C SER A 273 -3.85 -9.48 -25.17
N TRP A 274 -4.32 -9.92 -24.01
CA TRP A 274 -3.51 -10.21 -22.82
C TRP A 274 -3.76 -11.66 -22.39
N THR A 275 -2.70 -12.44 -22.16
CA THR A 275 -2.81 -13.83 -21.68
C THR A 275 -2.38 -13.90 -20.23
N ALA A 276 -3.35 -14.08 -19.34
CA ALA A 276 -3.12 -14.31 -17.92
C ALA A 276 -2.66 -15.75 -17.71
N ASP A 277 -1.47 -15.94 -17.12
CA ASP A 277 -0.99 -17.24 -16.68
C ASP A 277 -1.26 -17.43 -15.18
N LEU A 278 -2.37 -18.10 -14.89
CA LEU A 278 -2.84 -18.41 -13.53
C LEU A 278 -2.52 -19.85 -13.14
N ARG A 279 -1.56 -20.49 -13.83
CA ARG A 279 -1.04 -21.79 -13.41
C ARG A 279 -0.15 -21.61 -12.19
N ALA A 280 -0.39 -22.40 -11.14
CA ALA A 280 0.51 -22.45 -10.00
C ALA A 280 1.87 -22.99 -10.41
N GLU A 281 2.91 -22.34 -9.90
CA GLU A 281 4.30 -22.76 -10.01
C GLU A 281 4.54 -24.05 -9.21
N VAL A 282 5.53 -24.81 -9.64
CA VAL A 282 6.07 -25.97 -8.92
C VAL A 282 7.59 -25.85 -8.93
N GLY A 283 8.18 -25.68 -7.76
CA GLY A 283 9.62 -25.47 -7.58
C GLY A 283 10.34 -26.70 -7.06
N LEU A 284 11.56 -26.91 -7.55
CA LEU A 284 12.52 -27.86 -7.00
C LEU A 284 13.22 -27.24 -5.78
N LEU A 285 13.37 -28.03 -4.71
CA LEU A 285 14.19 -27.65 -3.55
C LEU A 285 15.50 -28.42 -3.49
N SER A 286 15.54 -29.67 -3.96
CA SER A 286 16.71 -30.54 -3.82
C SER A 286 17.78 -30.34 -4.91
N HIS A 287 19.02 -30.14 -4.48
CA HIS A 287 20.18 -30.00 -5.39
C HIS A 287 21.34 -30.93 -5.00
N ASN A 288 22.29 -31.13 -5.92
CA ASN A 288 23.47 -31.99 -5.69
C ASN A 288 24.50 -31.38 -4.72
N ILE A 289 24.46 -30.06 -4.50
CA ILE A 289 25.19 -29.37 -3.43
C ILE A 289 24.15 -28.86 -2.44
N LYS A 290 24.17 -29.37 -1.21
CA LYS A 290 23.33 -28.93 -0.09
C LYS A 290 24.19 -28.36 1.03
N ILE A 291 23.99 -27.08 1.35
CA ILE A 291 24.60 -26.41 2.50
C ILE A 291 23.49 -26.14 3.52
N GLN A 292 23.69 -26.56 4.77
CA GLN A 292 22.64 -26.53 5.76
C GLN A 292 23.09 -26.18 7.17
N GLY A 293 22.19 -25.61 7.97
CA GLY A 293 22.31 -25.61 9.43
C GLY A 293 22.06 -26.98 10.03
N ALA A 294 22.51 -27.18 11.27
CA ALA A 294 22.23 -28.37 12.06
C ALA A 294 20.72 -28.57 12.36
N GLU A 295 20.34 -29.75 12.86
CA GLU A 295 18.92 -30.05 13.12
C GLU A 295 18.31 -29.22 14.26
N ASN A 296 19.09 -28.93 15.30
CA ASN A 296 18.71 -28.04 16.38
C ASN A 296 18.52 -26.57 15.93
N SER A 297 18.95 -26.20 14.72
CA SER A 297 18.66 -24.89 14.12
C SER A 297 17.16 -24.67 13.94
N GLU A 298 16.33 -25.71 13.76
CA GLU A 298 14.86 -25.52 13.69
C GLU A 298 14.22 -25.10 15.01
N GLN A 299 14.71 -25.62 16.14
CA GLN A 299 14.17 -25.26 17.46
C GLN A 299 14.69 -23.89 17.92
N THR A 300 15.99 -23.62 17.70
CA THR A 300 16.64 -22.37 18.09
C THR A 300 16.32 -21.21 17.14
N GLY A 301 16.24 -21.48 15.83
CA GLY A 301 16.33 -20.50 14.76
C GLY A 301 17.75 -20.02 14.46
N PHE A 302 18.77 -20.74 14.93
CA PHE A 302 20.18 -20.41 14.73
C PHE A 302 20.78 -21.32 13.65
N GLY A 303 20.61 -20.94 12.40
CA GLY A 303 21.16 -21.65 11.23
C GLY A 303 22.60 -21.26 10.91
N GLY A 304 23.12 -21.84 9.83
CA GLY A 304 24.35 -21.38 9.20
C GLY A 304 24.12 -20.14 8.33
N HIS A 305 25.15 -19.35 8.04
CA HIS A 305 25.05 -18.20 7.12
C HIS A 305 26.23 -18.11 6.15
N ILE A 306 26.07 -17.42 5.02
CA ILE A 306 27.13 -17.29 3.99
C ILE A 306 27.35 -15.82 3.66
N MET A 307 28.62 -15.35 3.70
CA MET A 307 28.96 -13.93 3.57
C MET A 307 30.23 -13.69 2.75
N ALA A 308 30.17 -12.74 1.81
CA ALA A 308 31.34 -12.10 1.21
C ALA A 308 31.57 -10.71 1.79
N MET A 309 32.75 -10.47 2.35
CA MET A 309 33.23 -9.14 2.74
C MET A 309 33.73 -8.35 1.52
N PRO A 310 34.05 -7.04 1.64
CA PRO A 310 34.58 -6.25 0.54
C PRO A 310 35.77 -6.89 -0.18
N ASN A 311 35.86 -6.64 -1.49
CA ASN A 311 36.88 -7.19 -2.40
C ASN A 311 36.95 -8.74 -2.44
N SER A 312 35.89 -9.44 -2.01
CA SER A 312 35.85 -10.91 -1.95
C SER A 312 34.77 -11.46 -2.89
N THR A 313 34.93 -12.71 -3.34
CA THR A 313 34.06 -13.33 -4.36
C THR A 313 33.19 -14.42 -3.78
N LEU A 314 31.89 -14.40 -4.09
CA LEU A 314 30.91 -15.41 -3.69
C LEU A 314 29.92 -15.65 -4.85
N ILE A 315 30.00 -16.85 -5.44
CA ILE A 315 29.27 -17.23 -6.66
C ILE A 315 28.63 -18.61 -6.48
N GLY A 316 27.35 -18.74 -6.85
CA GLY A 316 26.56 -19.97 -6.69
C GLY A 316 25.68 -20.30 -7.90
N SER A 317 25.64 -21.59 -8.27
CA SER A 317 24.68 -22.17 -9.19
C SER A 317 24.24 -23.56 -8.75
N SER A 318 22.94 -23.85 -8.84
CA SER A 318 22.40 -25.19 -8.59
C SER A 318 22.71 -25.71 -7.16
N VAL A 319 22.50 -24.86 -6.16
CA VAL A 319 22.78 -25.11 -4.73
C VAL A 319 21.47 -25.13 -3.94
N GLU A 320 21.37 -26.00 -2.93
CA GLU A 320 20.30 -26.00 -1.93
C GLU A 320 20.83 -25.38 -0.62
N LEU A 321 20.18 -24.32 -0.13
CA LEU A 321 20.44 -23.74 1.20
C LEU A 321 19.27 -24.06 2.14
N TYR A 322 19.51 -24.85 3.19
CA TYR A 322 18.46 -25.39 4.07
C TYR A 322 18.72 -25.15 5.57
N ARG A 323 17.74 -24.72 6.36
CA ARG A 323 17.94 -24.36 7.79
C ARG A 323 19.03 -23.28 7.97
N MET A 324 19.07 -22.31 7.06
CA MET A 324 20.08 -21.23 7.00
C MET A 324 19.53 -19.90 7.53
N GLY A 325 20.42 -18.91 7.74
CA GLY A 325 20.13 -17.65 8.39
C GLY A 325 20.01 -17.77 9.92
N GLN A 326 20.13 -16.66 10.64
CA GLN A 326 20.02 -16.63 12.10
C GLN A 326 18.93 -15.64 12.53
N LYS A 327 17.87 -16.17 13.15
CA LYS A 327 16.69 -15.43 13.61
C LYS A 327 17.10 -14.26 14.53
N ALA A 328 16.52 -13.09 14.30
CA ALA A 328 16.78 -11.86 15.08
C ALA A 328 18.25 -11.39 15.13
N LYS A 329 19.15 -11.89 14.24
CA LYS A 329 20.53 -11.41 14.11
C LYS A 329 20.78 -10.75 12.76
N LEU A 330 20.97 -9.43 12.77
CA LEU A 330 21.31 -8.65 11.57
C LEU A 330 22.64 -9.11 10.96
N GLY A 331 22.73 -9.11 9.63
CA GLY A 331 23.89 -9.52 8.84
C GLY A 331 24.03 -11.04 8.63
N LYS A 332 23.14 -11.88 9.16
CA LYS A 332 23.28 -13.35 9.23
C LYS A 332 22.23 -14.06 8.38
N TYR A 333 22.47 -14.11 7.07
CA TYR A 333 21.50 -14.56 6.05
C TYR A 333 22.02 -15.78 5.27
N PRO A 334 21.15 -16.59 4.62
CA PRO A 334 21.57 -17.72 3.80
C PRO A 334 22.61 -17.35 2.73
N TRP A 335 22.50 -16.16 2.13
CA TRP A 335 23.44 -15.60 1.16
C TRP A 335 23.53 -14.08 1.32
N HIS A 336 24.74 -13.55 1.45
CA HIS A 336 24.99 -12.14 1.75
C HIS A 336 26.24 -11.60 1.03
N TRP A 337 26.06 -10.65 0.12
CA TRP A 337 27.14 -9.78 -0.37
C TRP A 337 27.19 -8.50 0.48
N HIS A 338 28.27 -8.29 1.22
CA HIS A 338 28.39 -7.22 2.22
C HIS A 338 29.44 -6.16 1.80
N LEU A 339 28.94 -4.99 1.38
CA LEU A 339 29.68 -3.77 1.04
C LEU A 339 30.71 -3.92 -0.10
N LEU A 340 30.41 -4.75 -1.11
CA LEU A 340 31.31 -4.98 -2.26
C LEU A 340 31.42 -3.76 -3.20
N HIS A 341 30.48 -2.81 -3.17
CA HIS A 341 30.34 -1.77 -4.21
C HIS A 341 30.27 -2.43 -5.61
N ASP A 342 31.02 -1.92 -6.58
CA ASP A 342 31.09 -2.46 -7.95
C ASP A 342 31.76 -3.84 -8.03
N PHE A 343 32.41 -4.33 -6.96
CA PHE A 343 33.04 -5.66 -6.94
C PHE A 343 32.00 -6.81 -6.99
N GLY A 344 30.70 -6.49 -6.86
CA GLY A 344 29.61 -7.42 -7.18
C GLY A 344 29.48 -7.74 -8.68
N THR A 345 30.16 -6.99 -9.57
CA THR A 345 30.17 -7.20 -11.03
C THR A 345 30.49 -8.65 -11.39
N GLY A 346 29.54 -9.33 -12.03
CA GLY A 346 29.71 -10.70 -12.49
C GLY A 346 29.59 -11.76 -11.39
N GLN A 347 29.29 -11.37 -10.14
CA GLN A 347 28.91 -12.31 -9.08
C GLN A 347 27.42 -12.64 -9.16
N TYR A 348 27.05 -13.88 -8.83
CA TYR A 348 25.67 -14.33 -8.98
C TYR A 348 25.27 -15.47 -8.03
N PHE A 349 23.96 -15.60 -7.83
CA PHE A 349 23.31 -16.77 -7.27
C PHE A 349 22.20 -17.19 -8.24
N LYS A 350 22.29 -18.37 -8.85
CA LYS A 350 21.36 -18.80 -9.90
C LYS A 350 20.88 -20.24 -9.79
N ASN A 351 19.73 -20.56 -10.39
CA ASN A 351 19.19 -21.92 -10.52
C ASN A 351 19.09 -22.71 -9.20
N SER A 352 19.03 -22.01 -8.06
CA SER A 352 19.27 -22.55 -6.72
C SER A 352 18.04 -22.42 -5.84
N SER A 353 17.99 -23.20 -4.76
CA SER A 353 16.93 -23.15 -3.76
C SER A 353 17.42 -22.56 -2.43
N ILE A 354 16.52 -21.87 -1.75
CA ILE A 354 16.71 -21.50 -0.33
C ILE A 354 15.41 -21.84 0.38
N HIS A 355 15.46 -22.75 1.36
CA HIS A 355 14.28 -23.09 2.14
C HIS A 355 14.51 -23.29 3.62
N LYS A 356 13.44 -23.09 4.40
CA LYS A 356 13.48 -23.11 5.88
C LYS A 356 14.48 -22.08 6.41
N SER A 357 14.44 -20.87 5.87
CA SER A 357 15.32 -19.78 6.33
C SER A 357 14.79 -19.15 7.61
N PHE A 358 15.67 -18.97 8.58
CA PHE A 358 15.36 -18.28 9.82
C PHE A 358 15.53 -16.76 9.73
N ASN A 359 16.08 -16.24 8.61
CA ASN A 359 16.29 -14.81 8.39
C ASN A 359 16.57 -14.48 6.90
N ARG A 360 15.60 -13.84 6.21
CA ARG A 360 15.61 -13.44 4.79
C ARG A 360 15.85 -14.58 3.78
N ALA A 361 15.87 -14.28 2.48
CA ALA A 361 16.29 -15.22 1.43
C ALA A 361 17.67 -14.85 0.88
N ILE A 362 17.78 -13.67 0.25
CA ILE A 362 19.05 -13.10 -0.24
C ILE A 362 19.18 -11.67 0.28
N THR A 363 20.38 -11.30 0.74
CA THR A 363 20.72 -9.90 1.03
C THR A 363 21.77 -9.39 0.04
N ILE A 364 21.44 -8.27 -0.61
CA ILE A 364 22.38 -7.37 -1.26
C ILE A 364 22.59 -6.19 -0.30
N HIS A 365 23.80 -5.97 0.18
CA HIS A 365 24.14 -4.88 1.11
C HIS A 365 25.32 -4.09 0.56
N GLY A 366 25.15 -2.78 0.29
CA GLY A 366 26.20 -1.91 -0.26
C GLY A 366 26.89 -2.48 -1.51
N THR A 367 26.12 -3.12 -2.39
CA THR A 367 26.66 -3.93 -3.50
C THR A 367 25.88 -3.68 -4.79
N SER A 368 26.61 -3.65 -5.90
CA SER A 368 26.08 -3.33 -7.24
C SER A 368 26.47 -4.40 -8.27
N TYR A 369 25.73 -4.46 -9.38
CA TYR A 369 25.98 -5.33 -10.55
C TYR A 369 25.97 -6.86 -10.30
N THR A 370 25.40 -7.31 -9.18
CA THR A 370 25.17 -8.75 -8.93
C THR A 370 23.97 -9.28 -9.72
N THR A 371 23.91 -10.59 -9.93
CA THR A 371 22.78 -11.26 -10.61
C THR A 371 22.12 -12.33 -9.74
N ILE A 372 20.80 -12.25 -9.58
CA ILE A 372 19.96 -13.25 -8.91
C ILE A 372 18.97 -13.78 -9.96
N ASP A 373 19.24 -14.98 -10.51
CA ASP A 373 18.55 -15.51 -11.70
C ASP A 373 17.95 -16.91 -11.48
N ASN A 374 16.66 -17.09 -11.76
CA ASN A 374 16.02 -18.40 -11.81
C ASN A 374 16.10 -19.24 -10.51
N ASN A 375 15.99 -18.59 -9.34
CA ASN A 375 16.01 -19.28 -8.05
C ASN A 375 14.61 -19.54 -7.47
N PHE A 376 14.51 -20.47 -6.52
CA PHE A 376 13.27 -20.80 -5.81
C PHE A 376 13.44 -20.64 -4.29
N PHE A 377 12.84 -19.60 -3.70
CA PHE A 377 12.97 -19.28 -2.27
C PHE A 377 11.68 -19.58 -1.52
N TYR A 378 11.70 -20.49 -0.53
CA TYR A 378 10.51 -20.96 0.19
C TYR A 378 10.66 -20.93 1.72
N ASP A 379 9.67 -20.42 2.45
CA ASP A 379 9.66 -20.37 3.93
C ASP A 379 10.85 -19.58 4.51
N HIS A 380 10.69 -18.24 4.57
CA HIS A 380 11.67 -17.33 5.18
C HIS A 380 11.02 -16.32 6.12
N ILE A 381 11.80 -15.85 7.10
CA ILE A 381 11.37 -14.83 8.09
C ILE A 381 11.86 -13.45 7.66
N GLY A 382 10.99 -12.44 7.79
CA GLY A 382 11.31 -11.06 7.44
C GLY A 382 11.31 -10.83 5.92
N HIS A 383 11.87 -9.70 5.49
CA HIS A 383 11.96 -9.37 4.07
C HIS A 383 12.77 -10.40 3.26
N GLY A 384 12.33 -10.74 2.05
CA GLY A 384 12.86 -11.88 1.28
C GLY A 384 14.14 -11.61 0.49
N VAL A 385 14.00 -11.09 -0.72
CA VAL A 385 15.10 -10.50 -1.49
C VAL A 385 15.24 -9.05 -1.05
N PHE A 386 16.36 -8.73 -0.39
CA PHE A 386 16.52 -7.51 0.38
C PHE A 386 17.70 -6.67 -0.09
N LEU A 387 17.42 -5.42 -0.45
CA LEU A 387 18.41 -4.37 -0.67
C LEU A 387 18.52 -3.58 0.63
N GLU A 388 19.67 -3.59 1.31
CA GLU A 388 19.75 -3.22 2.74
C GLU A 388 19.79 -1.72 3.01
N ASP A 389 20.70 -0.96 2.40
CA ASP A 389 20.91 0.45 2.77
C ASP A 389 20.31 1.46 1.80
N GLY A 390 19.82 1.03 0.63
CA GLY A 390 19.43 1.90 -0.49
C GLY A 390 20.62 2.37 -1.34
N SER A 391 21.83 1.88 -1.08
CA SER A 391 23.03 2.12 -1.88
C SER A 391 23.16 1.17 -3.08
N GLU A 392 22.42 0.06 -3.05
CA GLU A 392 22.49 -1.07 -3.98
C GLU A 392 21.88 -0.72 -5.34
N ARG A 393 22.68 -0.74 -6.42
CA ARG A 393 22.24 -0.33 -7.78
C ARG A 393 22.70 -1.27 -8.86
N TYR A 394 22.04 -1.22 -10.01
CA TYR A 394 22.37 -1.96 -11.24
C TYR A 394 22.40 -3.49 -11.08
N ASN A 395 21.81 -4.03 -10.01
CA ASN A 395 21.67 -5.47 -9.80
C ASN A 395 20.55 -6.03 -10.71
N VAL A 396 20.71 -7.28 -11.14
CA VAL A 396 19.78 -7.97 -12.05
C VAL A 396 19.09 -9.10 -11.31
N ILE A 397 17.82 -8.88 -10.94
CA ILE A 397 16.99 -9.81 -10.18
C ILE A 397 15.88 -10.29 -11.12
N LYS A 398 15.96 -11.54 -11.59
CA LYS A 398 15.03 -12.02 -12.63
C LYS A 398 14.69 -13.51 -12.57
N ASN A 399 13.52 -13.87 -13.10
CA ASN A 399 13.02 -15.25 -13.21
C ASN A 399 12.92 -16.01 -11.86
N ASN A 400 13.01 -15.34 -10.71
CA ASN A 400 12.98 -15.98 -9.39
C ASN A 400 11.54 -16.17 -8.92
N VAL A 401 11.25 -17.29 -8.25
CA VAL A 401 10.01 -17.46 -7.46
C VAL A 401 10.37 -17.35 -5.98
N ALA A 402 9.65 -16.52 -5.26
CA ALA A 402 9.86 -16.30 -3.83
C ALA A 402 8.52 -16.38 -3.09
N LEU A 403 8.41 -17.28 -2.11
CA LEU A 403 7.16 -17.51 -1.37
C LEU A 403 7.33 -17.99 0.08
N GLY A 404 6.23 -17.94 0.83
CA GLY A 404 6.25 -18.26 2.27
C GLY A 404 7.00 -17.19 3.06
N THR A 405 6.84 -15.93 2.64
CA THR A 405 7.40 -14.74 3.31
C THR A 405 6.60 -14.48 4.59
N ARG A 406 7.17 -14.82 5.75
CA ARG A 406 6.51 -14.73 7.06
C ARG A 406 6.98 -13.54 7.88
N LYS A 407 6.06 -12.91 8.60
CA LYS A 407 6.37 -11.84 9.55
C LYS A 407 7.13 -12.40 10.76
N PRO A 408 8.21 -11.73 11.23
CA PRO A 408 8.82 -12.09 12.51
C PRO A 408 7.83 -11.82 13.66
N LYS A 409 7.99 -12.50 14.79
CA LYS A 409 7.27 -12.09 16.00
C LYS A 409 7.81 -10.74 16.48
N LYS A 410 7.00 -9.98 17.20
CA LYS A 410 7.42 -8.69 17.78
C LYS A 410 8.63 -8.88 18.71
N GLY A 411 9.73 -8.20 18.42
CA GLY A 411 11.03 -8.38 19.07
C GLY A 411 11.94 -9.47 18.45
N GLU A 412 11.49 -10.15 17.40
CA GLU A 412 12.34 -11.03 16.55
C GLU A 412 12.75 -10.35 15.22
N GLU A 413 12.24 -9.13 14.93
CA GLU A 413 12.64 -8.33 13.78
C GLU A 413 14.11 -7.90 13.78
N VAL A 414 14.78 -7.92 12.62
CA VAL A 414 16.16 -7.44 12.45
C VAL A 414 16.23 -5.98 12.02
N THR A 415 15.20 -5.50 11.30
CA THR A 415 14.96 -4.09 11.03
C THR A 415 13.54 -3.72 11.48
N PRO A 416 13.26 -2.48 11.92
CA PRO A 416 11.90 -2.12 12.30
C PRO A 416 10.86 -2.37 11.19
N SER A 417 11.23 -2.16 9.93
CA SER A 417 10.36 -2.38 8.76
C SER A 417 9.87 -3.82 8.59
N ASP A 418 10.54 -4.85 9.14
CA ASP A 418 10.07 -6.23 9.05
C ASP A 418 8.69 -6.39 9.75
N ASN A 419 8.42 -5.62 10.81
CA ASN A 419 7.25 -5.79 11.67
C ASN A 419 6.35 -4.54 11.82
N GLN A 420 6.79 -3.37 11.36
CA GLN A 420 6.23 -2.07 11.76
C GLN A 420 4.73 -1.87 11.49
N LEU A 421 4.23 -2.31 10.33
CA LEU A 421 2.90 -1.95 9.80
C LEU A 421 2.07 -3.20 9.49
N ASN A 422 0.74 -3.10 9.62
CA ASN A 422 -0.12 -4.28 9.73
C ASN A 422 -1.47 -4.17 8.98
N GLU A 423 -1.72 -3.01 8.39
CA GLU A 423 -2.80 -2.67 7.46
C GLU A 423 -2.74 -3.54 6.18
N VAL A 424 -3.72 -3.41 5.27
CA VAL A 424 -3.72 -4.20 4.01
C VAL A 424 -2.81 -3.55 2.96
N GLN A 425 -2.95 -2.25 2.75
CA GLN A 425 -1.86 -1.43 2.25
C GLN A 425 -0.74 -1.34 3.30
N ASN A 426 0.52 -1.19 2.91
CA ASN A 426 1.67 -1.08 3.79
C ASN A 426 1.87 -2.32 4.70
N ARG A 427 1.57 -3.54 4.23
CA ARG A 427 1.63 -4.75 5.07
C ARG A 427 3.06 -5.31 5.15
N THR A 428 3.70 -5.31 6.32
CA THR A 428 5.05 -5.90 6.49
C THR A 428 4.99 -7.42 6.75
N PRO A 429 6.02 -8.19 6.34
CA PRO A 429 7.21 -7.80 5.57
C PRO A 429 6.99 -7.90 4.05
N ALA A 430 8.03 -7.69 3.24
CA ALA A 430 7.96 -7.75 1.77
C ALA A 430 8.72 -8.96 1.18
N THR A 431 8.19 -9.58 0.12
CA THR A 431 8.92 -10.65 -0.60
C THR A 431 10.12 -10.08 -1.38
N TYR A 432 9.91 -8.99 -2.11
CA TYR A 432 10.97 -8.17 -2.71
C TYR A 432 10.95 -6.78 -2.05
N TRP A 433 12.03 -6.45 -1.33
CA TRP A 433 12.20 -5.19 -0.61
C TRP A 433 13.18 -4.27 -1.34
N ILE A 434 12.66 -3.15 -1.84
CA ILE A 434 13.33 -2.34 -2.86
C ILE A 434 13.60 -0.94 -2.28
N THR A 435 14.80 -0.78 -1.72
CA THR A 435 15.28 0.48 -1.12
C THR A 435 15.95 1.41 -2.14
N ASN A 436 16.28 0.93 -3.34
CA ASN A 436 16.72 1.76 -4.46
C ASN A 436 16.07 1.28 -5.78
N PRO A 437 15.43 2.18 -6.56
CA PRO A 437 14.72 1.81 -7.77
C PRO A 437 15.61 1.53 -8.99
N ASN A 438 16.88 1.94 -8.96
CA ASN A 438 17.82 1.82 -10.07
C ASN A 438 18.45 0.41 -10.13
N ASN A 439 17.58 -0.60 -10.27
CA ASN A 439 17.88 -2.02 -10.37
C ASN A 439 16.93 -2.68 -11.39
N THR A 440 17.26 -3.87 -11.89
CA THR A 440 16.41 -4.65 -12.80
C THR A 440 15.63 -5.71 -12.03
N PHE A 441 14.31 -5.67 -12.12
CA PHE A 441 13.36 -6.69 -11.66
C PHE A 441 12.56 -7.20 -12.86
N GLN A 442 12.85 -8.42 -13.34
CA GLN A 442 12.22 -8.96 -14.56
C GLN A 442 11.68 -10.39 -14.37
N ASN A 443 10.44 -10.66 -14.77
CA ASN A 443 9.82 -12.01 -14.74
C ASN A 443 9.86 -12.71 -13.36
N ASN A 444 9.98 -11.97 -12.25
CA ASN A 444 9.98 -12.59 -10.93
C ASN A 444 8.54 -12.91 -10.49
N VAL A 445 8.39 -13.87 -9.58
CA VAL A 445 7.14 -14.17 -8.89
C VAL A 445 7.31 -13.89 -7.40
N ALA A 446 6.41 -13.07 -6.85
CA ALA A 446 6.11 -13.01 -5.42
C ALA A 446 4.82 -13.81 -5.17
N ALA A 447 4.93 -14.91 -4.43
CA ALA A 447 3.78 -15.73 -4.08
C ALA A 447 3.65 -15.88 -2.56
N GLY A 448 2.45 -16.16 -2.07
CA GLY A 448 2.23 -16.61 -0.69
C GLY A 448 2.89 -15.72 0.38
N THR A 449 2.54 -14.43 0.38
CA THR A 449 3.17 -13.40 1.21
C THR A 449 2.24 -12.96 2.35
N GLU A 450 2.69 -13.04 3.61
CA GLU A 450 1.92 -12.50 4.76
C GLU A 450 1.82 -10.96 4.73
N GLY A 451 2.71 -10.32 3.94
CA GLY A 451 2.69 -8.92 3.60
C GLY A 451 2.63 -8.59 2.12
N THR A 452 3.60 -7.80 1.66
CA THR A 452 3.60 -7.17 0.33
C THR A 452 4.51 -7.90 -0.65
N GLY A 453 4.04 -8.21 -1.86
CA GLY A 453 4.86 -8.88 -2.88
C GLY A 453 6.09 -8.06 -3.28
N TYR A 454 5.87 -6.83 -3.76
CA TYR A 454 6.93 -5.87 -4.12
C TYR A 454 6.72 -4.54 -3.37
N TRP A 455 7.69 -4.10 -2.57
CA TRP A 455 7.57 -2.83 -1.84
C TRP A 455 8.75 -1.90 -2.16
N PHE A 456 8.44 -0.74 -2.71
CA PHE A 456 9.36 0.34 -3.02
C PHE A 456 9.35 1.38 -1.88
N ALA A 457 10.38 1.35 -1.04
CA ALA A 457 10.50 2.18 0.16
C ALA A 457 11.92 2.78 0.25
N PHE A 458 12.11 3.98 -0.27
CA PHE A 458 13.46 4.54 -0.50
C PHE A 458 13.92 5.42 0.66
N PRO A 459 15.14 5.28 1.21
CA PRO A 459 15.67 6.31 2.10
C PRO A 459 16.07 7.55 1.28
N GLN A 460 16.25 8.69 1.96
CA GLN A 460 16.69 9.92 1.27
C GLN A 460 18.18 9.89 0.89
N LYS A 461 18.97 9.08 1.59
CA LYS A 461 20.40 8.79 1.38
C LYS A 461 20.65 7.36 1.86
N PRO A 462 21.76 6.70 1.47
CA PRO A 462 22.16 5.42 2.05
C PRO A 462 22.07 5.37 3.58
N MET A 463 21.62 4.24 4.12
CA MET A 463 21.43 3.96 5.55
C MET A 463 22.61 3.14 6.13
N GLY A 464 22.46 2.68 7.38
CA GLY A 464 23.25 1.59 7.96
C GLY A 464 24.76 1.77 7.89
N ASP A 465 25.44 0.87 7.18
CA ASP A 465 26.90 0.90 7.00
C ASP A 465 27.31 1.67 5.74
N SER A 466 26.48 1.65 4.69
CA SER A 466 26.69 2.43 3.47
C SER A 466 26.66 3.95 3.74
N ALA A 467 25.95 4.39 4.78
CA ALA A 467 25.96 5.77 5.28
C ALA A 467 27.33 6.23 5.82
N LYS A 468 28.21 5.28 6.15
CA LYS A 468 29.55 5.51 6.74
C LYS A 468 30.67 5.41 5.70
N ASP A 469 30.37 4.84 4.54
CA ASP A 469 31.33 4.54 3.48
C ASP A 469 31.26 5.61 2.38
N SER A 470 32.39 6.30 2.17
CA SER A 470 32.48 7.44 1.28
C SER A 470 32.26 7.12 -0.20
N ARG A 471 32.28 5.84 -0.59
CA ARG A 471 31.96 5.38 -1.96
C ARG A 471 30.50 5.65 -2.33
N PHE A 472 29.58 5.67 -1.35
CA PHE A 472 28.15 5.91 -1.57
C PHE A 472 27.72 7.37 -1.37
N ASN A 473 28.67 8.29 -1.17
CA ASN A 473 28.38 9.72 -1.01
C ASN A 473 27.65 10.29 -2.22
N GLY A 474 26.58 11.03 -1.98
CA GLY A 474 25.80 11.70 -3.02
C GLY A 474 24.71 10.85 -3.67
N ILE A 475 24.59 9.55 -3.35
CA ILE A 475 23.43 8.76 -3.73
C ILE A 475 22.19 9.29 -2.99
N GLU A 476 21.11 9.54 -3.72
CA GLU A 476 19.80 9.93 -3.20
C GLU A 476 18.72 8.97 -3.73
N PRO A 477 18.45 7.82 -3.06
CA PRO A 477 17.67 6.72 -3.64
C PRO A 477 16.24 7.11 -4.05
N TYR A 478 15.60 7.98 -3.27
CA TYR A 478 14.31 8.59 -3.62
C TYR A 478 14.30 9.50 -4.87
N LYS A 479 15.45 9.77 -5.51
CA LYS A 479 15.59 10.55 -6.76
C LYS A 479 16.17 9.74 -7.93
N GLU A 480 16.76 8.57 -7.65
CA GLU A 480 17.27 7.66 -8.68
C GLU A 480 16.14 7.26 -9.66
N PRO A 481 16.45 7.01 -10.95
CA PRO A 481 15.46 6.55 -11.92
C PRO A 481 15.04 5.10 -11.64
N LEU A 482 13.95 4.65 -12.27
CA LEU A 482 13.63 3.23 -12.32
C LEU A 482 14.60 2.53 -13.29
N GLY A 483 15.18 1.41 -12.88
CA GLY A 483 15.99 0.57 -13.77
C GLY A 483 15.11 -0.18 -14.78
N LEU A 484 14.55 -1.32 -14.37
CA LEU A 484 13.54 -2.05 -15.15
C LEU A 484 12.57 -2.78 -14.21
N PHE A 485 11.26 -2.66 -14.45
CA PHE A 485 10.24 -3.46 -13.77
C PHE A 485 9.26 -4.06 -14.78
N LYS A 486 9.54 -5.26 -15.30
CA LYS A 486 8.82 -5.86 -16.43
C LYS A 486 8.46 -7.33 -16.20
N GLY A 487 7.21 -7.71 -16.51
CA GLY A 487 6.74 -9.09 -16.49
C GLY A 487 6.66 -9.76 -15.12
N ASN A 488 6.79 -8.98 -14.03
CA ASN A 488 6.73 -9.54 -12.67
C ASN A 488 5.29 -9.96 -12.30
N LYS A 489 5.17 -10.99 -11.46
CA LYS A 489 3.91 -11.59 -11.00
C LYS A 489 3.80 -11.45 -9.48
N ALA A 490 2.65 -11.03 -8.95
CA ALA A 490 2.37 -11.13 -7.51
C ALA A 490 1.01 -11.77 -7.25
N HIS A 491 0.97 -12.81 -6.42
CA HIS A 491 -0.26 -13.48 -6.02
C HIS A 491 -0.24 -14.11 -4.64
N SER A 492 -1.43 -14.37 -4.10
CA SER A 492 -1.60 -14.87 -2.73
C SER A 492 -0.97 -13.96 -1.66
N CYS A 493 -0.69 -12.69 -1.99
CA CYS A 493 -0.16 -11.68 -1.07
C CYS A 493 -1.31 -10.93 -0.36
N VAL A 494 -0.99 -10.27 0.75
CA VAL A 494 -1.91 -9.28 1.34
C VAL A 494 -1.95 -8.01 0.48
N SER A 495 -0.78 -7.53 0.03
CA SER A 495 -0.67 -6.51 -1.03
C SER A 495 0.22 -7.05 -2.16
N GLY A 496 -0.19 -6.89 -3.42
CA GLY A 496 0.65 -7.29 -4.56
C GLY A 496 1.85 -6.37 -4.73
N VAL A 497 1.60 -5.05 -4.71
CA VAL A 497 2.64 -4.02 -4.85
C VAL A 497 2.32 -2.76 -4.06
N ASP A 498 3.35 -2.15 -3.49
CA ASP A 498 3.28 -0.93 -2.67
C ASP A 498 4.43 0.04 -3.05
N VAL A 499 4.10 1.32 -3.20
CA VAL A 499 4.97 2.37 -3.78
C VAL A 499 4.66 3.72 -3.13
N PHE A 500 5.66 4.61 -3.05
CA PHE A 500 5.62 5.92 -2.38
C PHE A 500 5.61 5.85 -0.85
N ASP A 501 6.51 5.04 -0.30
CA ASP A 501 7.01 5.12 1.07
C ASP A 501 8.52 5.49 1.07
N GLN A 502 9.04 5.98 2.19
CA GLN A 502 10.48 6.22 2.39
C GLN A 502 10.97 5.59 3.70
N LEU A 503 12.30 5.52 3.90
CA LEU A 503 12.90 4.99 5.14
C LEU A 503 13.68 6.05 5.93
N THR A 504 13.65 5.93 7.25
CA THR A 504 14.57 6.64 8.17
C THR A 504 15.96 5.98 8.19
N SER A 505 16.96 6.68 8.73
CA SER A 505 18.30 6.11 8.96
C SER A 505 18.35 4.93 9.93
N ASP A 506 17.30 4.70 10.72
CA ASP A 506 17.11 3.51 11.57
C ASP A 506 16.11 2.49 10.96
N HIS A 507 15.96 2.51 9.62
CA HIS A 507 15.22 1.54 8.83
C HIS A 507 13.73 1.36 9.24
N LYS A 508 13.10 2.47 9.66
CA LYS A 508 11.64 2.58 9.88
C LYS A 508 10.95 3.13 8.65
N ILE A 509 9.77 2.60 8.37
CA ILE A 509 8.88 3.01 7.28
C ILE A 509 8.25 4.36 7.60
N LEU A 510 8.50 5.34 6.73
CA LEU A 510 7.80 6.61 6.66
C LEU A 510 6.78 6.54 5.54
N SER A 511 5.57 6.11 5.86
CA SER A 511 4.57 5.90 4.81
C SER A 511 4.09 7.19 4.16
N ASN A 512 3.66 7.09 2.90
CA ASN A 512 3.16 8.18 2.09
C ASN A 512 4.23 9.28 1.82
N ARG A 513 5.39 8.88 1.31
CA ARG A 513 6.53 9.73 0.95
C ARG A 513 6.94 9.44 -0.50
N GLY A 514 6.99 10.47 -1.34
CA GLY A 514 7.11 10.32 -2.78
C GLY A 514 8.53 10.01 -3.27
N TRP A 515 8.57 9.62 -4.54
CA TRP A 515 9.74 9.48 -5.37
C TRP A 515 9.96 10.83 -6.07
N GLN A 516 11.07 11.52 -5.80
CA GLN A 516 11.37 12.83 -6.40
C GLN A 516 12.12 12.70 -7.73
N ASN A 517 11.68 11.77 -8.59
CA ASN A 517 12.12 11.65 -9.98
C ASN A 517 10.91 11.96 -10.90
N LYS A 518 11.15 12.57 -12.07
CA LYS A 518 10.12 13.03 -13.02
C LYS A 518 9.95 12.15 -14.25
N GLU A 519 10.82 11.17 -14.45
CA GLU A 519 10.77 10.23 -15.57
C GLU A 519 9.59 9.26 -15.38
N GLU A 520 9.13 8.59 -16.44
CA GLU A 520 8.02 7.64 -16.31
C GLU A 520 8.49 6.36 -15.59
N HIS A 521 7.86 6.04 -14.45
CA HIS A 521 8.14 4.83 -13.68
C HIS A 521 7.23 3.72 -14.20
N LEU A 522 7.68 3.09 -15.28
CA LEU A 522 6.91 2.09 -16.01
C LEU A 522 6.96 0.71 -15.33
N PHE A 523 5.82 0.24 -14.85
CA PHE A 523 5.64 -1.12 -14.33
C PHE A 523 4.92 -1.89 -15.43
N GLU A 524 5.67 -2.66 -16.22
CA GLU A 524 5.27 -3.11 -17.56
C GLU A 524 4.94 -4.62 -17.60
N ASP A 525 3.92 -5.04 -18.34
CA ASP A 525 3.53 -6.45 -18.56
C ASP A 525 3.28 -7.30 -17.29
N CYS A 526 3.17 -6.67 -16.12
CA CYS A 526 3.06 -7.36 -14.84
C CYS A 526 1.67 -7.98 -14.59
N THR A 527 1.63 -9.09 -13.87
CA THR A 527 0.39 -9.85 -13.57
C THR A 527 0.12 -9.88 -12.07
N TRP A 528 -1.01 -9.33 -11.65
CA TRP A 528 -1.40 -9.15 -10.25
C TRP A 528 -2.68 -9.94 -9.99
N TYR A 529 -2.59 -11.06 -9.25
CA TYR A 529 -3.78 -11.89 -9.03
C TYR A 529 -4.01 -12.46 -7.64
N SER A 530 -5.27 -12.71 -7.31
CA SER A 530 -5.65 -13.37 -6.05
C SER A 530 -5.17 -12.66 -4.76
N ASN A 531 -4.73 -11.40 -4.81
CA ASN A 531 -4.28 -10.64 -3.65
C ASN A 531 -5.45 -9.99 -2.91
N LYS A 532 -5.30 -9.68 -1.62
CA LYS A 532 -6.32 -8.89 -0.88
C LYS A 532 -6.38 -7.45 -1.39
N LEU A 533 -5.24 -6.93 -1.85
CA LEU A 533 -5.07 -5.70 -2.61
C LEU A 533 -4.06 -5.95 -3.74
N GLY A 534 -4.44 -5.71 -5.00
CA GLY A 534 -3.57 -5.86 -6.16
C GLY A 534 -2.56 -4.72 -6.26
N LEU A 535 -3.03 -3.54 -6.66
CA LEU A 535 -2.22 -2.33 -6.84
C LEU A 535 -2.49 -1.29 -5.75
N TYR A 536 -1.44 -0.84 -5.06
CA TYR A 536 -1.48 0.31 -4.16
C TYR A 536 -0.37 1.33 -4.49
N SER A 537 -0.63 2.60 -4.16
CA SER A 537 0.41 3.64 -4.10
C SER A 537 0.04 4.67 -3.03
N GLY A 538 1.00 5.07 -2.19
CA GLY A 538 0.83 6.08 -1.13
C GLY A 538 0.67 7.52 -1.67
N LEU A 539 0.34 8.48 -0.82
CA LEU A 539 0.04 9.89 -1.20
C LEU A 539 1.18 10.63 -1.92
N GLY A 540 2.42 10.12 -1.84
CA GLY A 540 3.60 10.74 -2.41
C GLY A 540 3.93 12.13 -1.84
N ASN A 541 3.96 12.30 -0.52
CA ASN A 541 4.29 13.59 0.10
C ASN A 541 5.80 13.88 0.08
N SER A 542 6.23 15.03 0.61
CA SER A 542 7.65 15.44 0.75
C SER A 542 8.44 15.69 -0.54
N VAL A 543 7.87 15.49 -1.72
CA VAL A 543 8.51 15.77 -3.04
C VAL A 543 8.20 17.15 -3.62
N GLY A 544 7.33 17.93 -2.96
CA GLY A 544 6.81 19.20 -3.48
C GLY A 544 5.54 19.00 -4.30
N ASN A 545 5.63 19.17 -5.61
CA ASN A 545 4.49 19.09 -6.53
C ASN A 545 4.02 17.62 -6.72
N ARG A 546 3.14 17.13 -5.84
CA ARG A 546 2.69 15.72 -5.84
C ARG A 546 2.08 15.26 -7.17
N PHE A 547 1.52 16.15 -8.00
CA PHE A 547 1.00 15.76 -9.32
C PHE A 547 2.13 15.33 -10.26
N GLU A 548 3.18 16.13 -10.34
CA GLU A 548 4.37 15.94 -11.20
C GLU A 548 5.19 14.71 -10.81
N TYR A 549 5.27 14.40 -9.52
CA TYR A 549 6.06 13.30 -8.95
C TYR A 549 5.23 12.05 -8.55
N THR A 550 3.96 11.95 -8.97
CA THR A 550 3.18 10.70 -8.78
C THR A 550 2.29 10.30 -9.95
N SER A 551 1.97 11.22 -10.87
CA SER A 551 1.27 10.86 -12.12
C SER A 551 2.18 10.14 -13.13
N ASN A 552 3.50 10.13 -12.88
CA ASN A 552 4.51 9.42 -13.64
C ASN A 552 4.69 7.94 -13.22
N LEU A 553 4.06 7.46 -12.13
CA LEU A 553 3.96 6.02 -11.86
C LEU A 553 2.86 5.40 -12.72
N VAL A 554 3.25 4.45 -13.58
CA VAL A 554 2.41 3.92 -14.65
C VAL A 554 2.47 2.40 -14.71
N PHE A 555 1.36 1.75 -14.38
CA PHE A 555 1.12 0.34 -14.64
C PHE A 555 0.67 0.19 -16.11
N PHE A 556 1.54 -0.31 -16.99
CA PHE A 556 1.31 -0.36 -18.43
C PHE A 556 1.21 -1.80 -18.95
N ASN A 557 0.19 -2.10 -19.75
CA ASN A 557 -0.02 -3.44 -20.32
C ASN A 557 -0.15 -4.57 -19.28
N ASN A 558 -0.57 -4.23 -18.07
CA ASN A 558 -0.70 -5.14 -16.94
C ASN A 558 -1.96 -6.02 -17.04
N ILE A 559 -1.95 -7.10 -16.26
CA ILE A 559 -3.10 -7.98 -16.04
C ILE A 559 -3.45 -7.90 -14.55
N VAL A 560 -4.67 -7.47 -14.22
CA VAL A 560 -5.14 -7.37 -12.82
C VAL A 560 -6.41 -8.21 -12.68
N ILE A 561 -6.37 -9.32 -11.93
CA ILE A 561 -7.39 -10.38 -11.99
C ILE A 561 -7.60 -11.08 -10.64
N ASP A 562 -8.80 -11.51 -10.28
CA ASP A 562 -9.11 -12.28 -9.04
C ASP A 562 -8.74 -11.61 -7.68
N ASN A 563 -8.32 -10.35 -7.66
CA ASN A 563 -7.97 -9.66 -6.42
C ASN A 563 -9.24 -9.26 -5.65
N THR A 564 -9.22 -9.32 -4.31
CA THR A 564 -10.35 -8.82 -3.48
C THR A 564 -10.54 -7.30 -3.64
N THR A 565 -9.46 -6.58 -3.89
CA THR A 565 -9.43 -5.17 -4.32
C THR A 565 -8.42 -5.07 -5.46
N ALA A 566 -8.82 -4.75 -6.68
CA ALA A 566 -7.87 -4.67 -7.78
C ALA A 566 -6.94 -3.44 -7.66
N ILE A 567 -7.49 -2.26 -7.38
CA ILE A 567 -6.75 -0.99 -7.32
C ILE A 567 -7.18 -0.13 -6.12
N GLN A 568 -6.20 0.46 -5.42
CA GLN A 568 -6.39 1.46 -4.36
C GLN A 568 -5.26 2.51 -4.42
N PHE A 569 -5.42 3.59 -5.20
CA PHE A 569 -4.41 4.66 -5.28
C PHE A 569 -4.67 5.77 -4.25
N ALA A 570 -3.62 6.19 -3.55
CA ALA A 570 -3.59 7.40 -2.72
C ALA A 570 -2.95 8.62 -3.44
N SER A 571 -2.43 8.43 -4.65
CA SER A 571 -1.82 9.48 -5.47
C SER A 571 -2.43 9.60 -6.88
N PHE A 572 -1.75 10.29 -7.79
CA PHE A 572 -2.17 10.51 -9.18
C PHE A 572 -1.76 9.37 -10.14
N SER A 573 -1.28 8.22 -9.62
CA SER A 573 -0.83 7.07 -10.40
C SER A 573 -1.81 6.62 -11.48
N GLN A 574 -1.26 6.08 -12.57
CA GLN A 574 -2.02 5.65 -13.74
C GLN A 574 -1.94 4.14 -13.92
N ILE A 575 -3.05 3.50 -14.27
CA ILE A 575 -3.03 2.26 -15.04
C ILE A 575 -3.42 2.58 -16.48
N LYS A 576 -2.62 2.11 -17.43
CA LYS A 576 -2.77 2.37 -18.87
C LYS A 576 -2.79 1.05 -19.62
N GLU A 577 -3.57 0.96 -20.71
CA GLU A 577 -3.38 -0.06 -21.74
C GLU A 577 -3.45 -1.52 -21.24
N SER A 578 -4.20 -1.76 -20.17
CA SER A 578 -4.19 -2.97 -19.35
C SER A 578 -5.55 -3.69 -19.33
N VAL A 579 -5.57 -4.97 -18.95
CA VAL A 579 -6.83 -5.70 -18.67
C VAL A 579 -7.08 -5.80 -17.17
N ILE A 580 -8.34 -5.55 -16.77
CA ILE A 580 -8.79 -5.68 -15.39
C ILE A 580 -10.00 -6.61 -15.35
N VAL A 581 -9.81 -7.80 -14.80
CA VAL A 581 -10.77 -8.91 -14.81
C VAL A 581 -11.33 -9.11 -13.41
N ALA A 582 -12.66 -9.15 -13.29
CA ALA A 582 -13.32 -9.31 -12.01
C ALA A 582 -13.15 -10.71 -11.43
N ASP A 583 -13.18 -11.73 -12.29
CA ASP A 583 -13.12 -13.14 -11.92
C ASP A 583 -12.65 -13.94 -13.15
N SER A 584 -11.64 -14.78 -12.98
CA SER A 584 -11.08 -15.67 -13.99
C SER A 584 -11.96 -16.91 -14.25
N GLU A 585 -13.02 -17.12 -13.46
CA GLU A 585 -13.91 -18.29 -13.49
C GLU A 585 -13.17 -19.62 -13.23
N THR A 586 -11.93 -19.56 -12.74
CA THR A 586 -11.12 -20.75 -12.41
C THR A 586 -11.51 -21.38 -11.08
N GLY A 587 -12.07 -20.59 -10.15
CA GLY A 587 -12.23 -20.94 -8.74
C GLY A 587 -11.15 -20.38 -7.81
N ILE A 588 -10.24 -19.54 -8.32
CA ILE A 588 -9.22 -18.84 -7.53
C ILE A 588 -9.84 -17.77 -6.62
N LEU A 589 -10.69 -16.89 -7.16
CA LEU A 589 -11.33 -15.80 -6.40
C LEU A 589 -12.26 -16.36 -5.31
N GLN A 590 -12.01 -15.96 -4.07
CA GLN A 590 -12.88 -16.27 -2.93
C GLN A 590 -13.69 -15.03 -2.49
N GLY A 591 -14.96 -14.99 -2.88
CA GLY A 591 -15.93 -13.99 -2.40
C GLY A 591 -16.03 -12.73 -3.27
N ASN A 592 -16.33 -11.59 -2.64
CA ASN A 592 -16.63 -10.34 -3.34
C ASN A 592 -15.37 -9.57 -3.75
N THR A 593 -15.27 -9.19 -5.02
CA THR A 593 -14.24 -8.29 -5.55
C THR A 593 -14.76 -6.85 -5.77
N ARG A 594 -13.84 -5.89 -5.77
CA ARG A 594 -14.04 -4.49 -6.18
C ARG A 594 -12.92 -4.06 -7.12
N LEU A 595 -13.24 -3.37 -8.22
CA LEU A 595 -12.22 -2.90 -9.17
C LEU A 595 -11.41 -1.78 -8.52
N TYR A 596 -12.09 -0.67 -8.21
CA TYR A 596 -11.46 0.51 -7.66
C TYR A 596 -12.04 0.87 -6.29
N ARG A 597 -11.17 0.85 -5.29
CA ARG A 597 -11.46 1.42 -3.98
C ARG A 597 -11.02 2.88 -4.01
N MET A 598 -11.98 3.79 -4.16
CA MET A 598 -11.74 5.23 -4.11
C MET A 598 -11.31 5.61 -2.71
N TYR A 599 -9.99 5.69 -2.53
CA TYR A 599 -9.31 5.93 -1.28
C TYR A 599 -8.94 7.41 -1.17
N ASP A 600 -7.66 7.77 -1.13
CA ASP A 600 -7.25 9.18 -1.05
C ASP A 600 -7.12 9.85 -2.43
N GLY A 601 -6.36 9.27 -3.37
CA GLY A 601 -5.82 10.01 -4.52
C GLY A 601 -6.59 9.86 -5.83
N PRO A 602 -6.63 10.90 -6.68
CA PRO A 602 -7.41 10.91 -7.92
C PRO A 602 -6.66 10.18 -9.03
N GLY A 603 -6.45 8.89 -8.82
CA GLY A 603 -5.78 7.99 -9.76
C GLY A 603 -6.54 7.85 -11.08
N GLN A 604 -5.84 7.31 -12.08
CA GLN A 604 -6.25 7.38 -13.47
C GLN A 604 -6.29 5.97 -14.09
N ILE A 605 -7.35 5.66 -14.84
CA ILE A 605 -7.49 4.40 -15.59
C ILE A 605 -7.71 4.77 -17.06
N LYS A 606 -6.77 4.41 -17.95
CA LYS A 606 -6.78 4.84 -19.36
C LYS A 606 -6.62 3.67 -20.31
N ASN A 607 -7.40 3.64 -21.39
CA ASN A 607 -7.36 2.62 -22.42
C ASN A 607 -7.37 1.19 -21.84
N CYS A 608 -8.22 0.93 -20.84
CA CYS A 608 -8.25 -0.36 -20.15
C CYS A 608 -9.44 -1.22 -20.59
N HIS A 609 -9.28 -2.54 -20.57
CA HIS A 609 -10.34 -3.49 -20.88
C HIS A 609 -10.86 -4.14 -19.61
N PHE A 610 -12.16 -4.03 -19.35
CA PHE A 610 -12.83 -4.52 -18.14
C PHE A 610 -13.63 -5.79 -18.44
N VAL A 611 -13.39 -6.87 -17.69
CA VAL A 611 -14.04 -8.18 -17.92
C VAL A 611 -14.83 -8.61 -16.68
N GLY A 612 -16.09 -9.03 -16.85
CA GLY A 612 -16.92 -9.61 -15.79
C GLY A 612 -17.45 -8.66 -14.70
N TRP A 613 -17.22 -7.34 -14.82
CA TRP A 613 -17.57 -6.33 -13.80
C TRP A 613 -19.05 -5.90 -13.77
N ASN A 614 -19.89 -6.50 -14.61
CA ASN A 614 -21.32 -6.25 -14.75
C ASN A 614 -22.17 -7.46 -14.36
N THR A 615 -21.67 -8.30 -13.45
CA THR A 615 -22.31 -9.56 -13.05
C THR A 615 -22.23 -9.77 -11.54
N GLY A 616 -23.30 -10.32 -10.97
CA GLY A 616 -23.39 -10.64 -9.53
C GLY A 616 -23.14 -9.43 -8.62
N THR A 617 -22.47 -9.70 -7.51
CA THR A 617 -22.14 -8.76 -6.42
C THR A 617 -20.84 -7.98 -6.64
N ARG A 618 -20.14 -8.20 -7.77
CA ARG A 618 -18.89 -7.52 -8.11
C ARG A 618 -19.18 -6.03 -8.37
N THR A 619 -18.33 -5.12 -7.89
CA THR A 619 -18.54 -3.66 -8.07
C THR A 619 -17.32 -2.98 -8.69
N PHE A 620 -17.56 -2.08 -9.64
CA PHE A 620 -16.52 -1.24 -10.24
C PHE A 620 -15.96 -0.24 -9.22
N ILE A 621 -16.84 0.48 -8.51
CA ILE A 621 -16.44 1.47 -7.50
C ILE A 621 -16.87 1.01 -6.11
N SER A 622 -16.05 1.37 -5.13
CA SER A 622 -16.43 1.42 -3.71
C SER A 622 -15.74 2.60 -3.05
N SER A 623 -16.39 3.25 -2.08
CA SER A 623 -15.76 4.28 -1.27
C SER A 623 -14.99 3.64 -0.11
N GLY A 624 -13.76 4.10 0.13
CA GLY A 624 -13.05 3.89 1.39
C GLY A 624 -13.05 5.16 2.25
N GLY A 625 -13.09 4.99 3.57
CA GLY A 625 -12.73 6.07 4.50
C GLY A 625 -11.27 6.47 4.29
N ALA A 626 -11.03 7.78 4.16
CA ALA A 626 -9.85 8.35 3.51
C ALA A 626 -9.26 9.51 4.33
N ALA A 627 -7.94 9.57 4.43
CA ALA A 627 -7.21 10.64 5.10
C ALA A 627 -7.18 11.95 4.28
N THR A 628 -7.41 11.91 2.97
CA THR A 628 -7.67 13.07 2.10
C THR A 628 -8.44 12.61 0.86
N LYS A 629 -9.74 12.90 0.76
CA LYS A 629 -10.58 12.39 -0.33
C LYS A 629 -10.49 13.32 -1.54
N ASN A 630 -9.81 12.92 -2.62
CA ASN A 630 -9.76 13.76 -3.82
C ASN A 630 -11.00 13.57 -4.72
N THR A 631 -11.35 14.62 -5.44
CA THR A 631 -12.34 14.58 -6.54
C THR A 631 -11.62 14.34 -7.87
N ASN A 632 -12.38 14.00 -8.92
CA ASN A 632 -11.87 13.83 -10.28
C ASN A 632 -10.77 12.75 -10.41
N HIS A 633 -10.99 11.58 -9.82
CA HIS A 633 -10.40 10.34 -10.35
C HIS A 633 -10.80 10.20 -11.82
N ARG A 634 -9.93 9.70 -12.72
CA ARG A 634 -10.14 9.89 -14.18
C ARG A 634 -10.20 8.60 -14.99
N LEU A 635 -11.12 8.56 -15.95
CA LEU A 635 -11.26 7.52 -16.96
C LEU A 635 -11.13 8.07 -18.38
N SER A 636 -10.59 7.26 -19.28
CA SER A 636 -10.71 7.41 -20.74
C SER A 636 -10.39 6.09 -21.44
N GLY A 637 -10.90 5.89 -22.65
CA GLY A 637 -10.66 4.71 -23.48
C GLY A 637 -11.10 3.37 -22.85
N ILE A 638 -12.06 3.39 -21.92
CA ILE A 638 -12.54 2.19 -21.26
C ILE A 638 -13.34 1.33 -22.24
N THR A 639 -13.14 0.02 -22.20
CA THR A 639 -13.91 -0.96 -22.98
C THR A 639 -14.35 -2.09 -22.08
N THR A 640 -15.50 -2.72 -22.35
CA THR A 640 -15.96 -3.89 -21.58
C THR A 640 -16.14 -5.11 -22.47
N ASP A 641 -15.92 -6.29 -21.89
CA ASP A 641 -16.05 -7.62 -22.50
C ASP A 641 -17.37 -7.89 -23.24
N ASN A 642 -18.44 -7.18 -22.88
CA ASN A 642 -19.79 -7.37 -23.43
C ASN A 642 -20.52 -6.04 -23.74
N ASN A 643 -19.78 -4.94 -23.86
CA ASN A 643 -20.28 -3.57 -24.14
C ASN A 643 -21.36 -3.04 -23.17
N LYS A 644 -21.49 -3.62 -21.96
CA LYS A 644 -22.38 -3.10 -20.91
C LYS A 644 -21.58 -2.31 -19.88
N ILE A 645 -22.24 -1.34 -19.26
CA ILE A 645 -21.69 -0.57 -18.14
C ILE A 645 -21.50 -1.49 -16.91
N PRO A 646 -20.34 -1.46 -16.21
CA PRO A 646 -20.10 -2.19 -14.98
C PRO A 646 -21.10 -1.88 -13.87
N HIS A 647 -21.23 -2.79 -12.90
CA HIS A 647 -22.04 -2.56 -11.70
C HIS A 647 -21.36 -1.54 -10.79
N VAL A 648 -22.11 -0.56 -10.28
CA VAL A 648 -21.67 0.31 -9.18
C VAL A 648 -22.63 0.13 -8.02
N ILE A 649 -22.10 -0.35 -6.89
CA ILE A 649 -22.86 -0.64 -5.67
C ILE A 649 -22.26 0.16 -4.53
N LEU A 650 -22.90 1.29 -4.18
CA LEU A 650 -22.48 2.15 -3.08
C LEU A 650 -23.32 1.92 -1.81
N PRO A 651 -22.80 2.29 -0.62
CA PRO A 651 -23.61 2.46 0.60
C PRO A 651 -24.80 3.42 0.42
N ASN A 652 -25.65 3.55 1.43
CA ASN A 652 -26.61 4.66 1.43
C ASN A 652 -25.98 5.88 2.10
N TYR A 653 -25.97 6.98 1.36
CA TYR A 653 -25.46 8.27 1.82
C TYR A 653 -26.58 9.33 1.95
N ASP A 654 -27.74 9.08 1.33
CA ASP A 654 -28.99 9.78 1.66
C ASP A 654 -29.55 9.21 2.98
N ILE A 655 -29.03 9.73 4.09
CA ILE A 655 -29.39 9.33 5.46
C ILE A 655 -29.39 10.58 6.37
N PRO A 656 -30.20 10.59 7.45
CA PRO A 656 -30.08 11.58 8.51
C PRO A 656 -28.65 11.66 9.05
N ILE A 657 -28.22 12.86 9.39
CA ILE A 657 -26.89 13.12 9.94
C ILE A 657 -26.85 12.58 11.38
N LYS A 658 -25.78 11.86 11.72
CA LYS A 658 -25.57 11.34 13.08
C LYS A 658 -24.20 11.68 13.65
N ASN A 659 -24.19 11.86 14.97
CA ASN A 659 -23.00 12.13 15.79
C ASN A 659 -22.53 10.91 16.63
N ASP A 660 -23.14 9.74 16.45
CA ASP A 660 -22.85 8.50 17.19
C ASP A 660 -21.57 7.78 16.69
N ASP A 661 -21.29 7.82 15.39
CA ASP A 661 -20.06 7.29 14.80
C ASP A 661 -19.00 8.38 14.57
N THR A 662 -17.95 8.37 15.39
CA THR A 662 -16.85 9.33 15.31
C THR A 662 -15.73 8.96 14.33
N ARG A 663 -15.85 7.83 13.61
CA ARG A 663 -14.79 7.29 12.74
C ARG A 663 -14.76 7.97 11.36
N PRO A 664 -13.60 8.02 10.67
CA PRO A 664 -13.50 8.48 9.28
C PRO A 664 -14.31 7.67 8.25
N GLN A 665 -14.94 6.56 8.67
CA GLN A 665 -15.84 5.72 7.87
C GLN A 665 -17.33 6.02 8.11
N ASN A 666 -17.71 6.99 8.94
CA ASN A 666 -19.12 7.39 9.13
C ASN A 666 -19.77 7.74 7.77
N PRO A 667 -20.90 7.11 7.34
CA PRO A 667 -21.53 7.40 6.06
C PRO A 667 -22.07 8.83 5.90
N SER A 668 -22.48 9.51 6.97
CA SER A 668 -22.92 10.91 6.93
C SER A 668 -21.77 11.91 6.70
N HIS A 669 -20.51 11.48 6.88
CA HIS A 669 -19.35 12.35 6.76
C HIS A 669 -19.01 12.63 5.29
N PRO A 670 -18.83 13.91 4.86
CA PRO A 670 -18.40 14.28 3.51
C PRO A 670 -17.32 13.40 2.89
N ARG A 671 -16.23 13.08 3.60
CA ARG A 671 -15.12 12.24 3.09
C ARG A 671 -15.53 10.86 2.57
N ASN A 672 -16.64 10.31 3.06
CA ASN A 672 -17.12 8.99 2.69
C ASN A 672 -18.08 9.07 1.50
N TRP A 673 -19.02 10.02 1.50
CA TRP A 673 -19.98 10.19 0.41
C TRP A 673 -19.45 10.96 -0.80
N ILE A 674 -18.39 11.77 -0.64
CA ILE A 674 -17.62 12.35 -1.77
C ILE A 674 -17.15 11.19 -2.66
N THR A 675 -17.84 11.05 -3.78
CA THR A 675 -17.56 10.11 -4.85
C THR A 675 -17.65 10.95 -6.12
N VAL A 676 -16.50 11.22 -6.74
CA VAL A 676 -16.42 11.93 -8.02
C VAL A 676 -15.37 11.22 -8.87
N LEU A 677 -15.83 10.53 -9.90
CA LEU A 677 -14.98 9.82 -10.84
C LEU A 677 -15.40 10.21 -12.26
N LEU A 678 -14.55 10.99 -12.92
CA LEU A 678 -14.81 11.69 -14.17
C LEU A 678 -14.49 10.78 -15.36
N ASP A 679 -15.49 10.53 -16.19
CA ASP A 679 -15.33 9.96 -17.52
C ASP A 679 -15.04 11.09 -18.52
N GLU A 680 -13.78 11.16 -18.99
CA GLU A 680 -13.31 12.30 -19.78
C GLU A 680 -13.81 12.25 -21.24
N ASP A 681 -14.08 11.06 -21.78
CA ASP A 681 -14.50 10.82 -23.17
C ASP A 681 -15.87 10.12 -23.32
N GLY A 682 -16.44 9.59 -22.23
CA GLY A 682 -17.74 8.92 -22.23
C GLY A 682 -17.64 7.42 -22.50
N SER A 683 -16.43 6.85 -22.50
CA SER A 683 -16.17 5.44 -22.81
C SER A 683 -16.77 4.46 -21.79
N LEU A 684 -17.08 4.90 -20.57
CA LEU A 684 -17.76 4.10 -19.55
C LEU A 684 -19.24 4.47 -19.39
N THR A 685 -19.56 5.76 -19.36
CA THR A 685 -20.91 6.27 -19.03
C THR A 685 -21.80 6.49 -20.25
N GLY A 686 -21.23 6.49 -21.46
CA GLY A 686 -21.90 6.92 -22.70
C GLY A 686 -21.97 8.44 -22.89
N LYS A 687 -21.38 9.25 -22.00
CA LYS A 687 -21.40 10.72 -22.09
C LYS A 687 -20.05 11.36 -21.69
N ALA A 688 -19.38 11.98 -22.65
CA ALA A 688 -18.10 12.66 -22.41
C ALA A 688 -18.20 13.78 -21.36
N ASN A 689 -17.15 13.91 -20.54
CA ASN A 689 -17.05 14.87 -19.42
C ASN A 689 -18.19 14.73 -18.38
N SER A 690 -18.65 13.50 -18.10
CA SER A 690 -19.64 13.20 -17.05
C SER A 690 -18.98 12.55 -15.83
N SER A 691 -19.57 12.75 -14.65
CA SER A 691 -19.03 12.26 -13.37
C SER A 691 -19.90 11.16 -12.80
N ILE A 692 -19.28 10.06 -12.34
CA ILE A 692 -19.94 9.08 -11.48
C ILE A 692 -19.97 9.63 -10.06
N VAL A 693 -21.18 9.77 -9.50
CA VAL A 693 -21.44 10.34 -8.18
C VAL A 693 -22.26 9.42 -7.27
N SER A 694 -22.23 9.67 -5.96
CA SER A 694 -23.02 8.95 -4.96
C SER A 694 -24.45 9.49 -4.83
N ASN A 695 -25.30 8.85 -4.02
CA ASN A 695 -26.68 9.28 -3.81
C ASN A 695 -26.90 10.36 -2.75
N HIS A 696 -25.85 10.95 -2.16
CA HIS A 696 -26.02 12.03 -1.18
C HIS A 696 -26.65 13.27 -1.86
N PRO A 697 -27.71 13.91 -1.31
CA PRO A 697 -28.41 15.01 -1.99
C PRO A 697 -27.51 16.16 -2.47
N PHE A 698 -26.47 16.50 -1.71
CA PHE A 698 -25.46 17.50 -2.09
C PHE A 698 -24.72 17.20 -3.42
N MET A 699 -24.69 15.93 -3.87
CA MET A 699 -24.12 15.50 -5.16
C MET A 699 -25.07 15.63 -6.35
N LEU A 700 -26.38 15.80 -6.10
CA LEU A 700 -27.44 15.66 -7.11
C LEU A 700 -28.18 16.98 -7.32
N VAL A 701 -28.49 17.35 -8.56
CA VAL A 701 -29.26 18.57 -8.92
C VAL A 701 -30.55 18.26 -9.70
N GLY A 702 -30.83 16.99 -9.99
CA GLY A 702 -32.10 16.52 -10.55
C GLY A 702 -32.08 16.22 -12.05
N ASP A 703 -30.96 16.44 -12.75
CA ASP A 703 -30.77 16.02 -14.14
C ASP A 703 -29.86 14.77 -14.29
N GLU A 704 -29.39 14.23 -13.17
CA GLU A 704 -28.56 13.03 -13.14
C GLU A 704 -29.32 11.78 -13.64
N THR A 705 -28.62 10.96 -14.42
CA THR A 705 -29.18 9.71 -14.94
C THR A 705 -28.70 8.52 -14.13
N LYS A 706 -29.58 7.55 -13.89
CA LYS A 706 -29.26 6.33 -13.13
C LYS A 706 -29.28 5.09 -14.04
N PRO A 707 -28.13 4.47 -14.35
CA PRO A 707 -28.09 3.17 -14.99
C PRO A 707 -28.90 2.12 -14.20
N SER A 708 -29.65 1.27 -14.90
CA SER A 708 -30.61 0.34 -14.27
C SER A 708 -29.94 -0.72 -13.38
N ASN A 709 -28.65 -0.99 -13.59
CA ASN A 709 -27.82 -1.91 -12.82
C ASN A 709 -26.99 -1.22 -11.72
N TRP A 710 -27.22 0.06 -11.42
CA TRP A 710 -26.50 0.80 -10.38
C TRP A 710 -27.33 0.95 -9.09
N ILE A 711 -26.66 0.80 -7.95
CA ILE A 711 -27.24 0.93 -6.62
C ILE A 711 -26.60 2.14 -5.94
N ARG A 712 -27.40 3.21 -5.81
CA ARG A 712 -27.06 4.47 -5.11
C ARG A 712 -25.83 5.19 -5.68
N ALA A 713 -25.63 5.05 -6.98
CA ALA A 713 -24.72 5.84 -7.80
C ALA A 713 -25.45 6.37 -9.05
N TYR A 714 -24.96 7.48 -9.59
CA TYR A 714 -25.57 8.20 -10.72
C TYR A 714 -24.50 8.71 -11.69
N VAL A 715 -24.86 8.86 -12.97
CA VAL A 715 -24.08 9.60 -13.98
C VAL A 715 -24.58 11.04 -13.99
N SER A 716 -23.75 11.93 -13.48
CA SER A 716 -23.99 13.37 -13.44
C SER A 716 -23.33 14.07 -14.64
N PRO A 717 -24.00 15.03 -15.31
CA PRO A 717 -23.40 15.78 -16.40
C PRO A 717 -22.37 16.82 -15.92
N HIS A 718 -22.23 17.00 -14.61
CA HIS A 718 -21.45 18.06 -14.01
C HIS A 718 -19.97 17.72 -13.84
N LYS A 719 -19.15 18.77 -13.89
CA LYS A 719 -17.74 18.76 -13.47
C LYS A 719 -17.67 19.27 -12.05
N PHE A 720 -16.78 18.70 -11.25
CA PHE A 720 -16.59 19.09 -9.85
C PHE A 720 -15.15 19.56 -9.59
N ALA A 721 -14.95 20.31 -8.50
CA ALA A 721 -13.68 20.53 -7.85
C ALA A 721 -13.81 20.29 -6.34
N SER A 722 -12.69 20.07 -5.65
CA SER A 722 -12.67 19.91 -4.19
C SER A 722 -12.45 21.27 -3.54
N SER A 723 -13.46 21.80 -2.84
CA SER A 723 -13.27 22.96 -1.96
C SER A 723 -12.82 22.49 -0.58
N VAL A 724 -11.72 23.05 -0.08
CA VAL A 724 -11.09 22.64 1.18
C VAL A 724 -10.81 23.85 2.05
N LEU A 725 -11.37 23.90 3.26
CA LEU A 725 -11.02 24.91 4.26
C LEU A 725 -10.04 24.31 5.27
N ARG A 726 -8.84 24.91 5.33
CA ARG A 726 -7.79 24.61 6.30
C ARG A 726 -7.65 25.77 7.29
N PHE A 727 -7.21 25.47 8.50
CA PHE A 727 -7.22 26.42 9.62
C PHE A 727 -5.80 26.55 10.19
N PRO A 728 -5.02 27.55 9.73
CA PRO A 728 -3.63 27.71 10.16
C PRO A 728 -3.49 27.83 11.67
N SER A 729 -2.47 27.14 12.21
CA SER A 729 -2.12 27.10 13.63
C SER A 729 -3.20 26.62 14.61
N LEU A 730 -4.30 26.02 14.13
CA LEU A 730 -5.31 25.37 14.99
C LEU A 730 -5.10 23.86 15.08
N THR A 731 -5.35 23.31 16.27
CA THR A 731 -5.43 21.85 16.45
C THR A 731 -6.73 21.31 15.85
N THR A 732 -6.75 20.04 15.46
CA THR A 732 -7.92 19.42 14.81
C THR A 732 -9.19 19.47 15.67
N ALA A 733 -9.05 19.36 17.00
CA ALA A 733 -10.16 19.50 17.94
C ALA A 733 -10.81 20.91 17.93
N GLN A 734 -10.02 21.94 17.60
CA GLN A 734 -10.44 23.35 17.56
C GLN A 734 -10.93 23.83 16.18
N ILE A 735 -10.91 22.96 15.15
CA ILE A 735 -11.53 23.30 13.85
C ILE A 735 -13.04 23.51 14.09
N PRO A 736 -13.62 24.65 13.69
CA PRO A 736 -15.05 24.92 13.88
C PRO A 736 -15.90 23.98 13.02
N ASN A 737 -17.15 23.75 13.41
CA ASN A 737 -18.14 23.10 12.53
C ASN A 737 -18.93 24.18 11.77
N LEU A 738 -19.54 23.77 10.66
CA LEU A 738 -20.33 24.62 9.78
C LEU A 738 -21.33 23.77 9.00
N SER A 739 -22.38 24.43 8.48
CA SER A 739 -23.16 23.93 7.35
C SER A 739 -22.61 24.52 6.04
N CYS A 740 -22.64 23.72 4.99
CA CYS A 740 -22.43 24.19 3.62
C CYS A 740 -23.73 24.00 2.84
N ARG A 741 -24.24 25.06 2.20
CA ARG A 741 -25.52 25.09 1.50
C ARG A 741 -25.34 25.52 0.04
N ARG A 742 -25.72 24.65 -0.90
CA ARG A 742 -25.62 24.83 -2.36
C ARG A 742 -26.93 25.37 -2.91
N ILE A 743 -26.88 26.52 -3.58
CA ILE A 743 -28.05 27.18 -4.17
C ILE A 743 -27.77 27.55 -5.64
N LYS A 744 -28.79 27.34 -6.50
CA LYS A 744 -28.88 27.85 -7.88
C LYS A 744 -30.33 27.76 -8.34
N ASP A 745 -30.81 28.81 -9.02
CA ASP A 745 -32.16 28.89 -9.58
C ASP A 745 -32.58 27.61 -10.32
N LYS A 746 -33.81 27.16 -10.06
CA LYS A 746 -34.45 25.99 -10.69
C LYS A 746 -33.73 24.65 -10.45
N THR A 747 -32.78 24.60 -9.51
CA THR A 747 -32.21 23.34 -8.99
C THR A 747 -32.62 23.12 -7.54
N PRO A 748 -32.68 21.86 -7.04
CA PRO A 748 -32.92 21.58 -5.63
C PRO A 748 -31.82 22.20 -4.77
N ILE A 749 -32.21 22.95 -3.73
CA ILE A 749 -31.29 23.36 -2.67
C ILE A 749 -30.82 22.09 -1.95
N ALA A 750 -29.51 22.01 -1.67
CA ALA A 750 -28.94 20.91 -0.91
C ALA A 750 -27.85 21.40 0.03
N SER A 751 -27.84 20.85 1.23
CA SER A 751 -27.05 21.28 2.37
C SER A 751 -26.30 20.09 2.97
N ALA A 752 -25.21 20.37 3.68
CA ALA A 752 -24.41 19.35 4.32
C ALA A 752 -23.65 19.92 5.53
N TYR A 753 -23.81 19.28 6.68
CA TYR A 753 -23.10 19.63 7.90
C TYR A 753 -21.71 18.98 7.95
N HIS A 754 -20.67 19.72 8.36
CA HIS A 754 -19.36 19.12 8.59
C HIS A 754 -19.28 18.54 10.02
N ILE A 755 -19.55 17.24 10.13
CA ILE A 755 -19.90 16.55 11.38
C ILE A 755 -18.80 16.45 12.46
N TYR A 756 -19.26 16.13 13.67
CA TYR A 756 -18.44 15.74 14.80
C TYR A 756 -17.73 14.39 14.58
N GLY A 757 -16.69 14.14 15.38
CA GLY A 757 -15.89 12.91 15.32
C GLY A 757 -14.52 13.13 14.72
N PHE A 758 -14.39 13.01 13.39
CA PHE A 758 -13.08 12.95 12.72
C PHE A 758 -12.66 14.25 12.02
N LYS A 759 -12.17 15.22 12.79
CA LYS A 759 -11.71 16.51 12.26
C LYS A 759 -10.28 16.46 11.72
N THR A 760 -10.04 17.02 10.53
CA THR A 760 -8.69 17.34 10.02
C THR A 760 -8.64 18.64 9.21
N PHE A 761 -9.64 18.83 8.35
CA PHE A 761 -9.92 20.01 7.52
C PHE A 761 -11.33 19.83 6.96
N ILE A 762 -11.97 20.91 6.57
CA ILE A 762 -13.34 20.88 6.03
C ILE A 762 -13.24 20.70 4.52
N GLN A 763 -14.05 19.82 3.93
CA GLN A 763 -13.97 19.47 2.51
C GLN A 763 -15.35 19.15 1.94
N PHE A 764 -15.64 19.70 0.76
CA PHE A 764 -16.88 19.46 0.00
C PHE A 764 -16.62 19.40 -1.52
N PRO A 765 -17.42 18.65 -2.29
CA PRO A 765 -17.34 18.58 -3.75
C PRO A 765 -18.25 19.64 -4.38
N PHE A 766 -17.69 20.60 -5.10
CA PHE A 766 -18.46 21.69 -5.71
C PHE A 766 -18.51 21.57 -7.22
N ILE A 767 -19.69 21.77 -7.80
CA ILE A 767 -19.90 21.86 -9.24
C ILE A 767 -19.27 23.16 -9.74
N VAL A 768 -18.54 23.10 -10.85
CA VAL A 768 -17.79 24.23 -11.42
C VAL A 768 -18.38 24.74 -12.74
N ASN A 769 -18.20 26.03 -13.01
CA ASN A 769 -18.57 26.73 -14.25
C ASN A 769 -20.08 26.89 -14.51
N GLU A 770 -20.91 26.66 -13.50
CA GLU A 770 -22.37 26.53 -13.67
C GLU A 770 -23.21 27.49 -12.82
N GLY A 771 -22.58 28.49 -12.18
CA GLY A 771 -23.29 29.53 -11.42
C GLY A 771 -23.86 29.08 -10.07
N PHE A 772 -23.44 27.93 -9.55
CA PHE A 772 -23.78 27.52 -8.17
C PHE A 772 -23.09 28.41 -7.13
N GLN A 773 -23.87 28.87 -6.16
CA GLN A 773 -23.37 29.50 -4.94
C GLN A 773 -23.26 28.47 -3.82
N TYR A 774 -22.15 28.53 -3.08
CA TYR A 774 -21.88 27.69 -1.92
C TYR A 774 -21.74 28.55 -0.67
N THR A 775 -22.80 28.58 0.15
CA THR A 775 -22.84 29.30 1.43
C THR A 775 -22.16 28.46 2.51
N TYR A 776 -21.23 29.04 3.27
CA TYR A 776 -20.68 28.50 4.51
C TYR A 776 -21.18 29.33 5.70
N THR A 777 -21.94 28.70 6.61
CA THR A 777 -22.38 29.32 7.88
C THR A 777 -21.71 28.58 9.04
N PHE A 778 -20.95 29.31 9.86
CA PHE A 778 -20.12 28.74 10.94
C PHE A 778 -20.86 28.74 12.27
N GLU A 779 -20.65 27.73 13.12
CA GLU A 779 -21.06 27.79 14.53
C GLU A 779 -20.22 28.77 15.36
N SER A 780 -18.97 28.95 14.97
CA SER A 780 -17.96 29.75 15.66
C SER A 780 -16.79 30.02 14.74
N LEU A 781 -16.10 31.14 14.94
CA LEU A 781 -14.95 31.51 14.14
C LEU A 781 -13.64 30.94 14.71
N PRO A 782 -12.65 30.59 13.85
CA PRO A 782 -11.35 30.11 14.30
C PRO A 782 -10.62 31.18 15.13
N THR A 783 -10.12 30.82 16.31
CA THR A 783 -9.46 31.77 17.23
C THR A 783 -8.17 32.37 16.68
N THR A 784 -7.53 31.72 15.69
CA THR A 784 -6.38 32.22 14.96
C THR A 784 -6.72 33.28 13.90
N LYS A 785 -8.01 33.58 13.69
CA LYS A 785 -8.53 34.57 12.73
C LYS A 785 -8.01 34.39 11.31
N SER A 786 -7.83 33.14 10.91
CA SER A 786 -7.30 32.79 9.60
C SER A 786 -7.98 31.54 9.03
N ILE A 787 -8.26 31.59 7.73
CA ILE A 787 -8.76 30.46 6.93
C ILE A 787 -7.92 30.37 5.66
N ASN A 788 -7.55 29.14 5.28
CA ASN A 788 -6.93 28.80 4.01
C ASN A 788 -8.00 28.14 3.14
N ILE A 789 -8.50 28.87 2.14
CA ILE A 789 -9.52 28.42 1.21
C ILE A 789 -8.81 27.85 -0.01
N ALA A 790 -8.77 26.53 -0.13
CA ALA A 790 -8.16 25.86 -1.26
C ALA A 790 -9.19 25.30 -2.24
N MET A 791 -8.89 25.41 -3.52
CA MET A 791 -9.58 24.74 -4.62
C MET A 791 -8.62 23.70 -5.19
N GLU A 792 -9.03 22.44 -5.21
CA GLU A 792 -8.17 21.29 -5.51
C GLU A 792 -8.78 20.36 -6.56
N ASN A 793 -7.92 19.71 -7.35
CA ASN A 793 -8.22 18.83 -8.49
C ASN A 793 -8.95 19.51 -9.66
N ALA A 794 -8.82 20.84 -9.76
CA ALA A 794 -9.43 21.68 -10.80
C ALA A 794 -8.73 21.57 -12.17
N ARG A 795 -9.42 22.00 -13.22
CA ARG A 795 -8.84 22.39 -14.52
C ARG A 795 -8.72 23.93 -14.57
N VAL A 796 -7.81 24.47 -15.38
CA VAL A 796 -7.67 25.93 -15.54
C VAL A 796 -8.96 26.52 -16.12
N GLY A 797 -9.45 27.61 -15.54
CA GLY A 797 -10.74 28.23 -15.85
C GLY A 797 -11.91 27.73 -14.99
N ASP A 798 -11.78 26.59 -14.29
CA ASP A 798 -12.84 26.10 -13.41
C ASP A 798 -13.15 27.13 -12.30
N ASN A 799 -14.43 27.46 -12.10
CA ASN A 799 -14.83 28.46 -11.11
C ASN A 799 -16.13 28.16 -10.36
N TYR A 800 -16.25 28.71 -9.15
CA TYR A 800 -17.46 28.70 -8.32
C TYR A 800 -17.51 29.95 -7.41
N VAL A 801 -18.68 30.24 -6.84
CA VAL A 801 -18.88 31.36 -5.90
C VAL A 801 -19.09 30.82 -4.48
N LEU A 802 -18.29 31.31 -3.55
CA LEU A 802 -18.49 31.13 -2.11
C LEU A 802 -19.29 32.31 -1.56
N LYS A 803 -20.17 32.04 -0.59
CA LYS A 803 -20.69 33.02 0.38
C LYS A 803 -20.22 32.59 1.77
N PHE A 804 -19.64 33.50 2.53
CA PHE A 804 -19.37 33.31 3.96
C PHE A 804 -20.33 34.20 4.75
N SER A 805 -21.26 33.57 5.46
CA SER A 805 -22.33 34.24 6.20
C SER A 805 -21.73 35.16 7.28
N ASP A 806 -22.18 36.41 7.35
CA ASP A 806 -21.71 37.47 8.27
C ASP A 806 -20.26 37.95 8.10
N PHE A 807 -19.44 37.37 7.21
CA PHE A 807 -18.02 37.73 7.11
C PHE A 807 -17.78 39.16 6.58
N GLY A 808 -18.79 39.80 5.97
CA GLY A 808 -18.76 41.23 5.62
C GLY A 808 -18.71 42.15 6.85
N LYS A 809 -18.99 41.63 8.05
CA LYS A 809 -18.89 42.32 9.35
C LYS A 809 -17.48 42.26 9.98
N LEU A 810 -16.51 41.57 9.36
CA LEU A 810 -15.17 41.39 9.92
C LEU A 810 -14.26 42.62 9.71
N GLY A 811 -13.66 43.09 10.81
CA GLY A 811 -12.73 44.21 10.83
C GLY A 811 -11.32 43.78 10.42
N GLY A 812 -10.66 44.58 9.58
CA GLY A 812 -9.31 44.25 9.06
C GLY A 812 -9.27 43.00 8.19
N LEU A 813 -10.39 42.64 7.56
CA LEU A 813 -10.48 41.54 6.59
C LEU A 813 -9.48 41.75 5.45
N ASN A 814 -8.67 40.73 5.17
CA ASN A 814 -7.69 40.70 4.09
C ASN A 814 -7.73 39.34 3.40
N LEU A 815 -7.73 39.35 2.06
CA LEU A 815 -7.68 38.15 1.23
C LEU A 815 -6.46 38.22 0.32
N THR A 816 -5.65 37.15 0.28
CA THR A 816 -4.45 37.10 -0.55
C THR A 816 -4.34 35.81 -1.37
N PHE A 817 -3.88 35.94 -2.61
CA PHE A 817 -3.59 34.86 -3.53
C PHE A 817 -2.15 35.01 -4.03
N SER A 818 -1.34 33.96 -3.95
CA SER A 818 0.09 33.99 -4.33
C SER A 818 0.85 35.19 -3.74
N SER A 819 0.62 35.47 -2.45
CA SER A 819 1.17 36.60 -1.67
C SER A 819 0.84 38.01 -2.19
N LYS A 820 -0.15 38.16 -3.08
CA LYS A 820 -0.74 39.44 -3.49
C LYS A 820 -2.15 39.58 -2.93
N ASN A 821 -2.59 40.79 -2.64
CA ASN A 821 -3.98 41.04 -2.26
C ASN A 821 -4.92 40.66 -3.41
N LEU A 822 -6.08 40.10 -3.07
CA LEU A 822 -7.15 39.80 -4.01
C LEU A 822 -7.92 41.09 -4.36
N ASN A 823 -8.49 41.18 -5.56
CA ASN A 823 -9.27 42.35 -5.95
C ASN A 823 -10.67 42.31 -5.30
N GLU A 824 -11.06 43.43 -4.71
CA GLU A 824 -12.43 43.69 -4.26
C GLU A 824 -13.27 44.24 -5.43
N SER A 825 -14.50 43.76 -5.55
CA SER A 825 -15.47 44.11 -6.60
C SER A 825 -16.48 45.12 -6.03
N ASN A 826 -17.05 46.01 -6.85
CA ASN A 826 -17.99 47.02 -6.34
C ASN A 826 -19.38 46.44 -6.01
N SER A 827 -19.75 45.31 -6.64
CA SER A 827 -21.02 44.61 -6.43
C SER A 827 -20.88 43.10 -6.63
N LEU A 828 -21.90 42.35 -6.21
CA LEU A 828 -22.04 40.93 -6.51
C LEU A 828 -22.18 40.65 -8.03
N THR A 829 -22.75 41.59 -8.79
CA THR A 829 -22.83 41.50 -10.26
C THR A 829 -21.44 41.58 -10.88
N ASP A 830 -20.61 42.53 -10.45
CA ASP A 830 -19.23 42.67 -10.92
C ASP A 830 -18.42 41.40 -10.57
N LEU A 831 -18.54 40.93 -9.32
CA LEU A 831 -17.90 39.70 -8.86
C LEU A 831 -18.25 38.50 -9.75
N ASN A 832 -19.54 38.32 -10.05
CA ASN A 832 -20.01 37.22 -10.89
C ASN A 832 -19.52 37.36 -12.34
N SER A 833 -19.35 38.59 -12.85
CA SER A 833 -18.82 38.87 -14.19
C SER A 833 -17.31 38.68 -14.34
N ASN A 834 -16.52 38.76 -13.25
CA ASN A 834 -15.06 38.72 -13.31
C ASN A 834 -14.51 37.36 -13.78
N ASP A 835 -13.63 37.36 -14.79
CA ASP A 835 -12.88 36.16 -15.24
C ASP A 835 -11.69 35.80 -14.34
N SER A 836 -11.53 36.45 -13.18
CA SER A 836 -10.43 36.24 -12.25
C SER A 836 -10.88 36.15 -10.80
N SER A 837 -10.09 35.44 -9.98
CA SER A 837 -10.38 35.29 -8.55
C SER A 837 -10.48 36.67 -7.87
N SER A 838 -11.62 36.92 -7.26
CA SER A 838 -12.00 38.23 -6.70
C SER A 838 -12.99 38.03 -5.54
N PHE A 839 -13.26 39.10 -4.78
CA PHE A 839 -14.28 39.07 -3.72
C PHE A 839 -15.21 40.29 -3.78
N TYR A 840 -16.36 40.19 -3.13
CA TYR A 840 -17.28 41.30 -2.87
C TYR A 840 -17.68 41.25 -1.40
N ARG A 841 -17.54 42.38 -0.70
CA ARG A 841 -17.92 42.53 0.69
C ARG A 841 -19.22 43.29 0.77
N GLU A 842 -20.26 42.63 1.29
CA GLU A 842 -21.55 43.30 1.51
C GLU A 842 -21.48 44.20 2.77
N PRO A 843 -21.90 45.47 2.68
CA PRO A 843 -21.87 46.40 3.82
C PRO A 843 -22.72 45.90 4.99
N ASN A 844 -22.07 45.55 6.10
CA ASN A 844 -22.70 44.92 7.27
C ASN A 844 -23.45 43.61 6.98
N GLY A 845 -23.06 42.88 5.92
CA GLY A 845 -23.66 41.61 5.52
C GLY A 845 -22.61 40.51 5.34
N ASP A 846 -22.71 39.79 4.24
CA ASP A 846 -21.89 38.62 3.92
C ASP A 846 -20.58 38.95 3.17
N LEU A 847 -19.73 37.95 2.99
CA LEU A 847 -18.55 38.01 2.12
C LEU A 847 -18.68 37.00 0.98
N PHE A 848 -18.68 37.48 -0.25
CA PHE A 848 -18.72 36.65 -1.45
C PHE A 848 -17.32 36.55 -2.08
N ILE A 849 -16.94 35.36 -2.54
CA ILE A 849 -15.64 35.12 -3.20
C ILE A 849 -15.87 34.27 -4.45
N LYS A 850 -15.56 34.81 -5.63
CA LYS A 850 -15.48 34.02 -6.86
C LYS A 850 -14.06 33.48 -6.96
N ILE A 851 -13.91 32.16 -6.95
CA ILE A 851 -12.62 31.51 -7.15
C ILE A 851 -12.56 31.01 -8.59
N VAL A 852 -11.52 31.42 -9.33
CA VAL A 852 -11.23 30.96 -10.68
C VAL A 852 -9.87 30.26 -10.68
N ALA A 853 -9.82 29.01 -11.14
CA ALA A 853 -8.63 28.18 -11.15
C ALA A 853 -7.60 28.64 -12.19
N THR A 854 -6.41 29.02 -11.75
CA THR A 854 -5.23 29.25 -12.62
C THR A 854 -4.32 28.02 -12.67
N GLN A 855 -4.50 27.06 -11.77
CA GLN A 855 -3.76 25.80 -11.66
C GLN A 855 -4.59 24.74 -10.93
N MET A 856 -4.15 23.46 -10.94
CA MET A 856 -4.93 22.33 -10.40
C MET A 856 -5.29 22.44 -8.92
N ASN A 857 -4.33 22.89 -8.09
CA ASN A 857 -4.48 23.06 -6.65
C ASN A 857 -4.01 24.47 -6.28
N GLN A 858 -4.86 25.30 -5.70
CA GLN A 858 -4.54 26.69 -5.38
C GLN A 858 -5.22 27.16 -4.09
N THR A 859 -4.63 28.12 -3.38
CA THR A 859 -5.11 28.58 -2.06
C THR A 859 -5.22 30.10 -1.99
N ILE A 860 -6.37 30.58 -1.51
CA ILE A 860 -6.57 31.95 -1.04
C ILE A 860 -6.43 31.95 0.49
N ASN A 861 -5.59 32.83 1.04
CA ASN A 861 -5.45 33.03 2.48
C ASN A 861 -6.35 34.19 2.89
N MET A 862 -7.24 33.95 3.86
CA MET A 862 -8.08 34.96 4.49
C MET A 862 -7.61 35.20 5.92
N THR A 863 -7.55 36.46 6.34
CA THR A 863 -7.31 36.88 7.73
C THR A 863 -8.18 38.07 8.13
N TRP A 864 -8.41 38.27 9.43
CA TRP A 864 -9.07 39.45 9.99
C TRP A 864 -8.51 39.80 11.38
N THR A 865 -8.85 40.99 11.90
CA THR A 865 -8.25 41.51 13.15
C THR A 865 -9.23 41.63 14.32
N ASN A 866 -10.52 41.92 14.09
CA ASN A 866 -11.48 42.05 15.20
C ASN A 866 -11.82 40.69 15.84
N ASN A 867 -12.39 40.74 17.05
CA ASN A 867 -13.18 39.63 17.57
C ASN A 867 -14.61 39.81 17.05
N TYR A 868 -15.23 38.74 16.57
CA TYR A 868 -16.62 38.74 16.14
C TYR A 868 -17.25 37.40 16.52
N SER A 869 -18.47 37.44 17.04
CA SER A 869 -19.31 36.27 17.28
C SER A 869 -20.33 36.20 16.17
N VAL A 870 -20.33 35.08 15.43
CA VAL A 870 -21.39 34.75 14.49
C VAL A 870 -22.72 34.51 15.22
N PRO A 871 -23.87 34.64 14.53
CA PRO A 871 -25.17 34.20 15.03
C PRO A 871 -25.21 32.69 15.35
N MET A 872 -26.36 32.22 15.81
CA MET A 872 -26.63 30.79 15.89
C MET A 872 -26.56 30.17 14.49
N LEU A 873 -25.88 29.02 14.36
CA LEU A 873 -25.98 28.20 13.16
C LEU A 873 -27.33 27.48 13.18
N ASP A 874 -28.22 27.96 12.33
CA ASP A 874 -29.58 27.51 12.04
C ASP A 874 -29.73 27.69 10.52
N THR A 875 -29.91 26.58 9.79
CA THR A 875 -29.78 26.56 8.32
C THR A 875 -31.12 26.61 7.57
N ASP A 876 -32.22 26.17 8.20
CA ASP A 876 -33.57 26.24 7.64
C ASP A 876 -34.48 27.31 8.30
N ASN A 877 -34.01 27.93 9.40
CA ASN A 877 -34.62 29.03 10.14
C ASN A 877 -35.81 28.64 11.04
N ASP A 878 -35.83 27.41 11.57
CA ASP A 878 -36.86 26.96 12.54
C ASP A 878 -36.66 27.50 13.98
N LEU A 879 -35.53 28.20 14.24
CA LEU A 879 -35.06 28.72 15.54
C LEU A 879 -34.44 27.68 16.49
N VAL A 880 -34.12 26.48 15.99
CA VAL A 880 -33.24 25.50 16.61
C VAL A 880 -31.88 25.51 15.89
N SER A 881 -30.79 25.20 16.60
CA SER A 881 -29.48 25.10 15.96
C SER A 881 -29.24 23.75 15.30
N ASP A 882 -28.60 23.74 14.13
CA ASP A 882 -28.22 22.52 13.38
C ASP A 882 -27.67 21.40 14.29
N ARG A 883 -26.79 21.79 15.23
CA ARG A 883 -26.16 20.90 16.21
C ARG A 883 -27.17 20.21 17.11
N SER A 884 -28.13 20.97 17.64
CA SER A 884 -29.10 20.47 18.61
C SER A 884 -30.04 19.47 17.95
N GLU A 885 -30.43 19.75 16.71
CA GLU A 885 -31.19 18.86 15.86
C GLU A 885 -30.47 17.56 15.52
N ILE A 886 -29.24 17.64 15.03
CA ILE A 886 -28.37 16.46 14.78
C ILE A 886 -28.21 15.63 16.06
N THR A 887 -28.22 16.26 17.23
CA THR A 887 -28.15 15.59 18.54
C THR A 887 -29.49 14.96 18.96
N ASN A 888 -30.61 15.55 18.55
CA ASN A 888 -31.97 15.04 18.79
C ASN A 888 -32.45 14.04 17.72
N GLY A 889 -31.75 13.93 16.59
CA GLY A 889 -32.11 13.09 15.44
C GLY A 889 -33.14 13.72 14.49
N THR A 890 -33.32 15.04 14.50
CA THR A 890 -34.10 15.78 13.49
C THR A 890 -33.21 16.18 12.30
N ASN A 891 -33.79 16.85 11.29
CA ASN A 891 -33.12 17.19 10.05
C ASN A 891 -32.97 18.71 9.92
N PRO A 892 -31.75 19.28 10.09
CA PRO A 892 -31.52 20.73 10.13
C PRO A 892 -31.58 21.45 8.79
N PHE A 893 -32.05 20.73 7.78
CA PHE A 893 -32.24 21.18 6.41
C PHE A 893 -33.65 20.76 5.98
N SER A 894 -34.68 21.07 6.79
CA SER A 894 -36.06 20.63 6.51
C SER A 894 -36.68 21.32 5.30
N ASP A 895 -36.07 22.42 4.84
CA ASP A 895 -36.38 23.15 3.62
C ASP A 895 -35.50 22.76 2.41
N ASP A 896 -34.52 21.86 2.55
CA ASP A 896 -33.77 21.31 1.41
C ASP A 896 -34.70 20.53 0.45
N GLY A 897 -34.31 20.48 -0.83
CA GLY A 897 -35.15 19.91 -1.88
C GLY A 897 -36.36 20.77 -2.25
N THR A 898 -36.71 21.80 -1.47
CA THR A 898 -37.65 22.84 -1.91
C THR A 898 -37.01 23.74 -2.96
N LEU A 899 -37.83 24.29 -3.86
CA LEU A 899 -37.43 25.37 -4.76
C LEU A 899 -37.74 26.70 -4.06
N ASN A 900 -36.79 27.65 -4.09
CA ASN A 900 -36.98 28.94 -3.41
C ASN A 900 -38.15 29.74 -4.00
N THR A 901 -38.69 30.64 -3.19
CA THR A 901 -39.94 31.36 -3.49
C THR A 901 -39.72 32.80 -3.96
N GLU A 902 -38.47 33.20 -4.23
CA GLU A 902 -38.09 34.54 -4.72
C GLU A 902 -38.65 34.86 -6.13
N THR A 903 -39.30 33.89 -6.77
CA THR A 903 -40.05 34.05 -8.03
C THR A 903 -41.58 34.02 -7.85
N PHE A 904 -42.10 34.40 -6.68
CA PHE A 904 -43.53 34.65 -6.45
C PHE A 904 -44.08 35.80 -7.32
N ILE A 905 -44.48 35.51 -8.56
CA ILE A 905 -45.19 36.46 -9.44
C ILE A 905 -46.63 36.64 -8.92
N THR A 906 -46.86 37.71 -8.18
CA THR A 906 -48.13 38.02 -7.49
C THR A 906 -49.21 38.66 -8.38
N THR A 907 -49.18 38.45 -9.69
CA THR A 907 -50.31 38.72 -10.61
C THR A 907 -50.33 37.74 -11.78
N SER A 908 -51.36 36.90 -11.84
CA SER A 908 -51.84 36.29 -13.09
C SER A 908 -53.32 35.90 -12.97
N ASP A 909 -54.06 36.21 -14.03
CA ASP A 909 -55.50 35.92 -14.17
C ASP A 909 -55.77 34.49 -14.69
N GLU A 910 -54.70 33.74 -14.94
CA GLU A 910 -54.71 32.34 -15.41
C GLU A 910 -55.24 31.34 -14.36
N VAL A 911 -55.38 31.77 -13.10
CA VAL A 911 -55.83 30.95 -11.96
C VAL A 911 -56.88 31.68 -11.14
N ASN A 912 -58.09 31.12 -11.13
CA ASN A 912 -59.22 31.48 -10.28
C ASN A 912 -59.54 30.33 -9.32
N LEU A 913 -59.73 30.68 -8.04
CA LEU A 913 -60.07 29.75 -6.95
C LEU A 913 -61.40 30.16 -6.32
N PHE A 914 -62.37 29.25 -6.19
CA PHE A 914 -63.69 29.60 -5.67
C PHE A 914 -64.44 28.42 -4.99
N PRO A 915 -65.29 28.68 -3.99
CA PRO A 915 -65.38 29.93 -3.25
C PRO A 915 -64.10 30.17 -2.41
N ASN A 916 -63.79 31.43 -2.14
CA ASN A 916 -62.74 31.84 -1.21
C ASN A 916 -63.27 33.05 -0.42
N PRO A 917 -63.64 32.92 0.87
CA PRO A 917 -63.40 31.76 1.75
C PRO A 917 -64.13 30.48 1.32
N VAL A 918 -63.52 29.33 1.63
CA VAL A 918 -64.04 27.99 1.33
C VAL A 918 -64.56 27.32 2.60
N ASN A 919 -65.58 26.48 2.44
CA ASN A 919 -65.99 25.49 3.45
C ASN A 919 -65.42 24.12 3.01
N ASP A 920 -66.22 23.35 2.27
CA ASP A 920 -65.95 21.95 1.96
C ASP A 920 -65.21 21.72 0.63
N LEU A 921 -65.53 22.46 -0.43
CA LEU A 921 -65.00 22.20 -1.78
C LEU A 921 -64.38 23.46 -2.41
N LEU A 922 -63.07 23.42 -2.63
CA LEU A 922 -62.32 24.45 -3.36
C LEU A 922 -62.24 24.08 -4.84
N ASN A 923 -62.76 24.92 -5.72
CA ASN A 923 -62.76 24.72 -7.18
C ASN A 923 -61.67 25.54 -7.85
N PHE A 924 -61.17 25.03 -8.98
CA PHE A 924 -60.05 25.57 -9.74
C PHE A 924 -60.47 25.84 -11.18
N SER A 925 -60.25 27.05 -11.69
CA SER A 925 -60.54 27.39 -13.09
C SER A 925 -59.55 28.40 -13.66
N GLY A 926 -59.49 28.49 -15.00
CA GLY A 926 -58.50 29.29 -15.73
C GLY A 926 -57.61 28.45 -16.64
N THR A 927 -56.73 29.12 -17.37
CA THR A 927 -55.88 28.58 -18.44
C THR A 927 -54.66 27.80 -17.93
N PHE A 928 -54.28 27.95 -16.66
CA PHE A 928 -53.11 27.29 -16.07
C PHE A 928 -53.21 25.76 -15.97
N PHE A 929 -54.42 25.21 -15.87
CA PHE A 929 -54.67 23.84 -15.42
C PHE A 929 -54.74 22.83 -16.58
N ASP A 930 -53.67 22.03 -16.71
CA ASP A 930 -53.50 20.90 -17.64
C ASP A 930 -53.80 19.52 -16.99
N SER A 931 -53.44 18.42 -17.65
CA SER A 931 -53.66 17.04 -17.17
C SER A 931 -52.70 16.56 -16.09
N ASP A 932 -51.59 17.27 -15.88
CA ASP A 932 -50.49 16.89 -14.98
C ASP A 932 -50.34 17.87 -13.82
N THR A 933 -51.26 18.83 -13.71
CA THR A 933 -51.21 19.89 -12.70
C THR A 933 -51.39 19.32 -11.30
N SER A 934 -50.32 19.38 -10.51
CA SER A 934 -50.31 18.99 -9.09
C SER A 934 -50.62 20.18 -8.20
N ILE A 935 -51.31 19.92 -7.08
CA ILE A 935 -51.73 20.95 -6.13
C ILE A 935 -51.39 20.50 -4.71
N GLN A 936 -50.82 21.42 -3.95
CA GLN A 936 -50.49 21.25 -2.54
C GLN A 936 -51.09 22.40 -1.74
N ILE A 937 -51.68 22.09 -0.59
CA ILE A 937 -52.16 23.07 0.38
C ILE A 937 -51.21 23.04 1.58
N PHE A 938 -50.69 24.21 1.94
CA PHE A 938 -49.77 24.45 3.03
C PHE A 938 -50.45 25.27 4.12
N ASN A 939 -50.20 24.94 5.39
CA ASN A 939 -50.59 25.82 6.49
C ASN A 939 -49.64 27.05 6.58
N LEU A 940 -49.91 27.98 7.50
CA LEU A 940 -49.07 29.16 7.72
C LEU A 940 -47.64 28.85 8.24
N LEU A 941 -47.35 27.60 8.59
CA LEU A 941 -46.03 27.13 9.05
C LEU A 941 -45.28 26.37 7.95
N GLY A 942 -45.63 26.57 6.67
CA GLY A 942 -44.94 25.93 5.54
C GLY A 942 -45.14 24.40 5.44
N LYS A 943 -45.98 23.79 6.28
CA LYS A 943 -46.23 22.34 6.24
C LYS A 943 -47.35 22.01 5.26
N VAL A 944 -47.08 21.09 4.33
CA VAL A 944 -48.10 20.47 3.48
C VAL A 944 -49.14 19.76 4.36
N VAL A 945 -50.40 20.16 4.23
CA VAL A 945 -51.55 19.53 4.90
C VAL A 945 -52.41 18.71 3.94
N LEU A 946 -52.31 18.94 2.62
CA LEU A 946 -53.04 18.19 1.59
C LEU A 946 -52.29 18.24 0.25
N THR A 947 -52.24 17.11 -0.47
CA THR A 947 -51.70 17.01 -1.84
C THR A 947 -52.74 16.35 -2.75
N LYS A 948 -52.92 16.84 -3.98
CA LYS A 948 -53.79 16.24 -5.02
C LYS A 948 -53.28 16.52 -6.44
N GLU A 949 -53.28 15.52 -7.31
CA GLU A 949 -53.20 15.70 -8.77
C GLU A 949 -54.59 15.99 -9.37
N LEU A 950 -54.71 16.99 -10.25
CA LEU A 950 -55.97 17.28 -10.93
C LEU A 950 -56.19 16.40 -12.17
N LYS A 951 -56.86 15.26 -11.98
CA LYS A 951 -57.38 14.43 -13.09
C LYS A 951 -58.87 14.70 -13.31
N ILE A 952 -59.18 15.37 -14.43
CA ILE A 952 -60.51 15.77 -14.94
C ILE A 952 -61.30 16.72 -14.01
N ASN A 953 -61.52 16.35 -12.76
CA ASN A 953 -62.33 17.09 -11.80
C ASN A 953 -61.49 18.18 -11.08
N LYS A 954 -61.66 19.44 -11.51
CA LYS A 954 -60.93 20.62 -11.01
C LYS A 954 -61.41 21.11 -9.63
N PHE A 955 -61.40 20.25 -8.62
CA PHE A 955 -61.70 20.61 -7.21
C PHE A 955 -60.90 19.82 -6.17
N ILE A 956 -60.76 20.37 -4.96
CA ILE A 956 -60.21 19.74 -3.75
C ILE A 956 -61.25 19.77 -2.64
N ASN A 957 -61.32 18.70 -1.83
CA ASN A 957 -62.08 18.71 -0.58
C ASN A 957 -61.21 19.30 0.55
N THR A 958 -61.69 20.35 1.20
CA THR A 958 -61.07 21.06 2.32
C THR A 958 -61.76 20.79 3.68
N SER A 959 -62.83 19.99 3.74
CA SER A 959 -63.65 19.73 4.95
C SER A 959 -62.88 19.21 6.17
N ASN A 960 -61.68 18.65 5.96
CA ASN A 960 -60.84 18.08 7.00
C ASN A 960 -59.69 19.01 7.42
N LEU A 961 -59.62 20.23 6.87
CA LEU A 961 -58.66 21.27 7.26
C LEU A 961 -59.30 22.16 8.34
N PRO A 962 -58.63 22.41 9.48
CA PRO A 962 -59.12 23.36 10.48
C PRO A 962 -59.31 24.77 9.91
N SER A 963 -60.29 25.51 10.42
CA SER A 963 -60.55 26.93 10.10
C SER A 963 -59.26 27.76 10.17
N GLY A 964 -58.91 28.47 9.09
CA GLY A 964 -57.66 29.22 9.04
C GLY A 964 -57.19 29.57 7.62
N PHE A 965 -56.10 30.34 7.55
CA PHE A 965 -55.46 30.68 6.29
C PHE A 965 -54.50 29.58 5.82
N TYR A 966 -54.53 29.30 4.52
CA TYR A 966 -53.63 28.35 3.86
C TYR A 966 -53.08 28.94 2.57
N ILE A 967 -51.93 28.44 2.12
CA ILE A 967 -51.36 28.73 0.81
C ILE A 967 -51.61 27.52 -0.09
N VAL A 968 -52.26 27.74 -1.23
CA VAL A 968 -52.44 26.72 -2.26
C VAL A 968 -51.38 26.96 -3.33
N VAL A 969 -50.45 26.02 -3.49
CA VAL A 969 -49.46 26.01 -4.56
C VAL A 969 -49.94 25.03 -5.63
N MET A 970 -49.89 25.47 -6.88
CA MET A 970 -50.32 24.71 -8.05
C MET A 970 -49.14 24.69 -9.03
N ASN A 971 -48.72 23.51 -9.47
CA ASN A 971 -47.56 23.30 -10.33
C ASN A 971 -47.98 22.60 -11.62
N ASN A 972 -47.68 23.19 -12.78
CA ASN A 972 -47.81 22.53 -14.08
C ASN A 972 -46.43 22.37 -14.73
N ARG A 973 -46.36 21.82 -15.95
CA ARG A 973 -45.09 21.56 -16.65
C ARG A 973 -44.23 22.82 -16.97
N SER A 974 -44.76 24.03 -16.77
CA SER A 974 -44.16 25.29 -17.20
C SER A 974 -43.85 26.29 -16.07
N LYS A 975 -44.67 26.34 -15.02
CA LYS A 975 -44.53 27.27 -13.89
C LYS A 975 -45.34 26.84 -12.67
N SER A 976 -45.03 27.44 -11.53
CA SER A 976 -45.75 27.31 -10.26
C SER A 976 -46.51 28.59 -9.94
N ILE A 977 -47.71 28.47 -9.38
CA ILE A 977 -48.53 29.61 -8.92
C ILE A 977 -49.00 29.34 -7.50
N ALA A 978 -48.85 30.33 -6.61
CA ALA A 978 -49.38 30.32 -5.26
C ALA A 978 -50.57 31.28 -5.13
N LYS A 979 -51.63 30.86 -4.43
CA LYS A 979 -52.78 31.71 -4.06
C LYS A 979 -53.16 31.45 -2.60
N LYS A 980 -53.52 32.49 -1.84
CA LYS A 980 -53.96 32.38 -0.44
C LYS A 980 -55.45 32.05 -0.36
N ILE A 981 -55.83 31.09 0.47
CA ILE A 981 -57.23 30.77 0.79
C ILE A 981 -57.52 30.95 2.28
N LEU A 982 -58.79 31.14 2.61
CA LEU A 982 -59.33 31.04 3.97
C LEU A 982 -60.30 29.85 4.02
N VAL A 983 -60.00 28.83 4.82
CA VAL A 983 -60.96 27.78 5.20
C VAL A 983 -61.76 28.30 6.40
N LYS A 984 -63.08 28.13 6.37
CA LYS A 984 -64.01 28.52 7.44
C LYS A 984 -64.23 27.41 8.45
#